data_AF-A0A8F4FR32-F1
#
_entry.id   AF-A0A8F4FR32-F1
#
_cell.length_a   1.000
_cell.length_b   1.000
_cell.length_c   1.000
_cell.angle_alpha   90.00
_cell.angle_beta   90.00
_cell.angle_gamma   90.00
#
_symmetry.space_group_name_H-M   'P 1'
#
loop_
_entity.id
_entity.type
_entity.pdbx_description
1 polymer ?
#
loop_
_entity_poly.entity_id
_entity_poly.type
_entity_poly.pdbx_seq_one_letter_code
_entity_poly.pdbx_strand_id
1 'polypeptide(L)'
;MADAYVRTAAAPDAAGHAAFASRERVAVAGSATWLTAAATATTTEVAIALRVDVGADAGTDEGAGEVEPHAADEPAGTDELAAALAETEPATVPRSLVAATDEQAADATGGGDFRAVLQISSRRDPSLVLDAAELWAAPEAVAARFGPAVEDEVLLALRRGARVWAPIGRLLAEARPDALALGAAEIDELLGPLADDLAGSGIDVLWPAGLLAPVKVSPTVTSTAPTADRAAGLGFDGLCELRWTATVDGEQLTDDELHELATAKRAVIRLRGRWVRADPERLARLQTRRKVSAGSALAAALGGDLQVDGETIEAAVEGPIADLARRLREAEEQRDVEPPADLHAELRPYQRQGVSWLANMAEIGFGGVLADDMGLGKTVQLLALHLLRRPTGKPTLVVCPVSVVANWSREAARFAPSVPVLRFHGTTRNLDDVPPDAIVVTTYGVVRRQAEQLAQVSWGLVAADEAQNIKNPMSRTARSIRLIPADARFALTGTPVENRLVDLWALLDWTTPGLLGPLERFRHEVAIPVERDQDPEAAASLARLVRPFVLRRRKIDPGIAPELPPKTETDRVVALTAEQATLYAAMVEEVMDQVENAEGMARRGLVLKLLSGLKQICNHPAQFLHQPGPLAGRSGKLDAVTELIDTIVTEGESVLVFTQFVTMGHLLQRHLSADDRPVEFLHGSVPLGKRQEMVDRLQSGETPVLVISVKAGGTGLNLTRATHVVHFDRWWNPAVEDQASDRAWRIGQDRPVQVHRMICEGTVEDRIAQMLTAKRHLADSVVTTGEGWVGELGDDDLRALVALGADDGWS
;
A
#
# COMPACT_ATOMS: atom_id res chain seq x y z
N MET A 1 18.46 -3.68 33.03
CA MET A 1 18.95 -4.53 34.13
C MET A 1 20.46 -4.58 34.07
N ALA A 2 21.13 -3.89 34.98
CA ALA A 2 22.45 -4.23 35.57
C ALA A 2 22.95 -3.03 36.35
N ASP A 3 22.41 -2.90 37.57
CA ASP A 3 23.09 -2.21 38.66
C ASP A 3 23.85 -3.29 39.42
N ALA A 4 25.14 -3.08 39.73
CA ALA A 4 25.74 -3.33 41.05
C ALA A 4 27.29 -3.44 41.05
N TYR A 5 27.84 -2.88 42.13
CA TYR A 5 29.09 -3.21 42.84
C TYR A 5 30.40 -2.48 42.43
N VAL A 6 31.26 -1.93 43.31
CA VAL A 6 31.37 -1.78 44.78
C VAL A 6 32.18 -0.51 45.08
N ARG A 7 31.77 0.28 46.09
CA ARG A 7 32.64 1.25 46.80
C ARG A 7 33.41 0.50 47.90
N THR A 8 34.74 0.60 47.95
CA THR A 8 35.54 0.19 49.11
C THR A 8 36.17 1.39 49.81
N ALA A 9 36.28 1.29 51.14
CA ALA A 9 36.56 2.35 52.10
C ALA A 9 38.06 2.72 52.24
N ALA A 10 38.83 2.68 51.15
CA ALA A 10 40.27 2.94 51.16
C ALA A 10 40.73 4.04 50.16
N ALA A 11 39.79 4.77 49.55
CA ALA A 11 40.12 5.87 48.64
C ALA A 11 40.78 7.12 49.29
N PRO A 12 40.67 7.41 50.61
CA PRO A 12 41.26 8.65 51.14
C PRO A 12 42.78 8.60 51.40
N ASP A 13 43.41 7.41 51.43
CA ASP A 13 44.82 7.28 51.87
C ASP A 13 45.86 7.35 50.73
N ALA A 14 45.46 7.70 49.50
CA ALA A 14 46.33 7.72 48.32
C ALA A 14 46.74 9.13 47.80
N ALA A 15 46.43 10.21 48.52
CA ALA A 15 46.86 11.56 48.15
C ALA A 15 47.52 12.28 49.34
N GLY A 16 48.80 11.98 49.56
CA GLY A 16 49.64 12.61 50.57
C GLY A 16 49.80 14.12 50.38
N HIS A 17 49.60 14.84 51.48
CA HIS A 17 50.12 16.15 51.89
C HIS A 17 49.89 17.44 51.05
N ALA A 18 49.00 18.27 51.59
CA ALA A 18 49.27 19.58 52.22
C ALA A 18 50.05 20.65 51.41
N ALA A 19 49.28 21.50 50.70
CA ALA A 19 49.70 22.84 50.33
C ALA A 19 48.62 23.90 50.62
N PHE A 20 47.85 23.77 51.70
CA PHE A 20 47.11 24.90 52.29
C PHE A 20 47.02 24.72 53.81
N ALA A 21 48.14 24.99 54.48
CA ALA A 21 48.09 25.32 55.90
C ALA A 21 47.27 26.60 56.05
N SER A 22 46.17 26.50 56.79
CA SER A 22 45.27 27.58 57.18
C SER A 22 46.05 28.78 57.74
N ARG A 23 45.94 29.95 57.10
CA ARG A 23 45.97 31.20 57.88
C ARG A 23 44.69 31.25 58.71
N GLU A 24 44.83 31.59 59.99
CA GLU A 24 43.69 31.81 60.89
C GLU A 24 42.64 32.71 60.23
N ARG A 25 41.38 32.25 60.22
CA ARG A 25 40.25 33.07 59.80
C ARG A 25 40.08 34.20 60.81
N VAL A 26 40.46 35.41 60.44
CA VAL A 26 40.02 36.62 61.15
C VAL A 26 38.53 36.78 60.86
N ALA A 27 37.70 36.62 61.88
CA ALA A 27 36.28 36.92 61.77
C ALA A 27 36.10 38.43 61.58
N VAL A 28 35.78 38.86 60.37
CA VAL A 28 35.28 40.22 60.14
C VAL A 28 33.82 40.24 60.59
N ALA A 29 33.58 40.80 61.77
CA ALA A 29 32.23 41.02 62.28
C ALA A 29 31.46 41.93 61.32
N GLY A 30 30.32 41.44 60.81
CA GLY A 30 29.43 42.15 59.88
C GLY A 30 29.21 41.49 58.51
N SER A 31 29.90 40.38 58.19
CA SER A 31 29.78 39.70 56.89
C SER A 31 28.48 38.90 56.69
N ALA A 32 27.83 38.47 57.77
CA ALA A 32 26.59 37.70 57.69
C ALA A 32 25.40 38.57 57.24
N THR A 33 25.32 39.83 57.64
CA THR A 33 24.27 40.76 57.19
C THR A 33 24.42 41.17 55.73
N TRP A 34 25.65 41.29 55.22
CA TRP A 34 25.91 41.52 53.78
C TRP A 34 25.59 40.28 52.93
N LEU A 35 26.02 39.08 53.36
CA LEU A 35 25.70 37.83 52.65
C LEU A 35 24.21 37.49 52.69
N THR A 36 23.51 37.80 53.78
CA THR A 36 22.06 37.59 53.87
C THR A 36 21.32 38.64 53.04
N ALA A 37 21.74 39.92 53.03
CA ALA A 37 21.17 40.93 52.14
C ALA A 37 21.42 40.63 50.64
N ALA A 38 22.58 40.06 50.29
CA ALA A 38 22.90 39.62 48.93
C ALA A 38 22.18 38.32 48.53
N ALA A 39 21.83 37.45 49.49
CA ALA A 39 21.09 36.20 49.23
C ALA A 39 19.57 36.36 49.29
N THR A 40 19.05 37.40 49.96
CA THR A 40 17.60 37.68 50.07
C THR A 40 17.12 38.87 49.26
N ALA A 41 17.98 39.48 48.43
CA ALA A 41 17.57 40.41 47.38
C ALA A 41 18.16 39.95 46.05
N THR A 42 17.35 39.35 45.19
CA THR A 42 17.49 39.42 43.73
C THR A 42 16.25 38.81 43.08
N THR A 43 15.07 39.38 43.37
CA THR A 43 14.20 39.67 42.23
C THR A 43 14.96 40.72 41.45
N THR A 44 15.72 40.32 40.44
CA THR A 44 16.34 41.29 39.52
C THR A 44 15.22 42.19 39.02
N GLU A 45 15.42 43.50 39.12
CA GLU A 45 14.42 44.49 38.76
C GLU A 45 14.41 44.73 37.25
N VAL A 46 15.44 44.23 36.55
CA VAL A 46 15.56 44.26 35.10
C VAL A 46 15.63 42.87 34.48
N ALA A 47 15.21 42.81 33.22
CA ALA A 47 15.52 41.72 32.30
C ALA A 47 16.53 42.24 31.25
N ILE A 48 17.42 41.35 30.83
CA ILE A 48 18.55 41.69 29.97
C ILE A 48 18.49 40.78 28.75
N ALA A 49 18.66 41.37 27.57
CA ALA A 49 18.63 40.67 26.32
C ALA A 49 19.80 41.07 25.41
N LEU A 50 20.24 40.13 24.57
CA LEU A 50 21.08 40.38 23.42
C LEU A 50 20.20 40.39 22.18
N ARG A 51 19.87 41.59 21.69
CA ARG A 51 19.11 41.78 20.45
C ARG A 51 20.06 41.71 19.26
N VAL A 52 19.86 40.73 18.37
CA VAL A 52 20.72 40.54 17.19
C VAL A 52 20.23 41.43 16.04
N ASP A 53 21.04 42.42 15.67
CA ASP A 53 20.79 43.35 14.56
C ASP A 53 21.75 43.08 13.38
N VAL A 54 21.36 43.53 12.18
CA VAL A 54 22.22 43.55 10.98
C VAL A 54 22.84 44.93 10.80
N GLY A 55 24.14 45.01 10.50
CA GLY A 55 24.87 46.25 10.25
C GLY A 55 24.35 47.03 9.04
N ALA A 56 24.35 48.37 9.12
CA ALA A 56 23.70 49.26 8.16
C ALA A 56 24.40 49.43 6.79
N ASP A 57 25.56 48.81 6.56
CA ASP A 57 26.36 49.01 5.33
C ASP A 57 26.12 47.98 4.21
N ALA A 58 25.02 47.23 4.26
CA ALA A 58 24.69 46.21 3.27
C ALA A 58 23.61 46.65 2.27
N GLY A 59 23.84 47.79 1.60
CA GLY A 59 23.24 48.16 0.31
C GLY A 59 21.72 48.10 0.21
N THR A 60 21.04 49.16 0.64
CA THR A 60 19.72 49.52 0.09
C THR A 60 19.94 50.23 -1.23
N ASP A 61 19.74 49.52 -2.33
CA ASP A 61 19.42 50.10 -3.63
C ASP A 61 18.04 50.78 -3.48
N GLU A 62 18.00 52.11 -3.57
CA GLU A 62 16.77 52.90 -3.49
C GLU A 62 15.89 52.63 -4.72
N GLY A 63 15.02 51.62 -4.61
CA GLY A 63 13.86 51.45 -5.48
C GLY A 63 12.62 52.01 -4.80
N ALA A 64 12.32 53.28 -5.04
CA ALA A 64 11.08 53.91 -4.59
C ALA A 64 9.86 53.16 -5.17
N GLY A 65 9.12 52.50 -4.30
CA GLY A 65 7.79 51.95 -4.56
C GLY A 65 6.87 52.34 -3.41
N GLU A 66 6.04 53.35 -3.64
CA GLU A 66 4.97 53.77 -2.74
C GLU A 66 4.02 52.59 -2.47
N VAL A 67 3.83 52.26 -1.19
CA VAL A 67 2.69 51.47 -0.73
C VAL A 67 2.06 52.24 0.43
N GLU A 68 0.84 52.73 0.21
CA GLU A 68 0.02 53.39 1.23
C GLU A 68 -0.27 52.43 2.40
N PRO A 69 -0.20 52.89 3.66
CA PRO A 69 -0.62 52.08 4.79
C PRO A 69 -2.15 52.14 4.93
N HIS A 70 -2.78 50.97 4.84
CA HIS A 70 -4.16 50.76 5.27
C HIS A 70 -4.28 51.01 6.78
N ALA A 71 -5.23 51.88 7.14
CA ALA A 71 -5.60 52.22 8.50
C ALA A 71 -6.23 51.04 9.26
N ALA A 72 -5.80 50.82 10.50
CA ALA A 72 -6.59 50.19 11.53
C ALA A 72 -6.13 50.65 12.93
N ASP A 73 -7.01 51.41 13.56
CA ASP A 73 -7.20 51.77 14.99
C ASP A 73 -6.05 51.60 16.00
N GLU A 74 -5.64 52.75 16.55
CA GLU A 74 -5.06 52.89 17.89
C GLU A 74 -6.04 52.44 19.00
N PRO A 75 -5.50 52.16 20.20
CA PRO A 75 -5.94 52.97 21.32
C PRO A 75 -4.77 53.66 22.02
N ALA A 76 -5.04 54.91 22.36
CA ALA A 76 -4.15 55.88 22.99
C ALA A 76 -3.61 55.46 24.36
N GLY A 77 -2.36 55.86 24.62
CA GLY A 77 -1.90 56.22 25.96
C GLY A 77 -0.47 55.77 26.28
N THR A 78 0.50 56.67 26.10
CA THR A 78 1.59 57.03 27.05
C THR A 78 2.58 58.01 26.39
N ASP A 79 2.13 59.26 26.23
CA ASP A 79 2.92 60.38 25.67
C ASP A 79 3.45 61.29 26.79
N GLU A 80 4.21 60.73 27.73
CA GLU A 80 4.75 61.47 28.89
C GLU A 80 6.25 61.29 29.16
N LEU A 81 7.00 60.56 28.31
CA LEU A 81 8.47 60.46 28.44
C LEU A 81 9.25 61.27 27.38
N ALA A 82 8.61 61.64 26.26
CA ALA A 82 9.22 62.44 25.20
C ALA A 82 9.36 63.94 25.56
N ALA A 83 8.56 64.44 26.52
CA ALA A 83 8.52 65.85 26.88
C ALA A 83 9.57 66.30 27.93
N ALA A 84 10.37 65.39 28.50
CA ALA A 84 11.32 65.72 29.58
C ALA A 84 12.81 65.79 29.15
N LEU A 85 13.13 65.57 27.87
CA LEU A 85 14.52 65.57 27.37
C LEU A 85 14.82 66.66 26.34
N ALA A 86 13.86 67.54 26.05
CA ALA A 86 14.02 68.60 25.05
C ALA A 86 14.06 69.99 25.68
N GLU A 87 15.06 70.29 26.51
CA GLU A 87 15.39 71.70 26.84
C GLU A 87 16.80 71.85 27.42
N THR A 88 17.81 71.89 26.55
CA THR A 88 19.03 72.71 26.73
C THR A 88 19.84 72.72 25.43
N GLU A 89 19.90 73.88 24.75
CA GLU A 89 20.85 74.12 23.66
C GLU A 89 22.30 74.10 24.17
N PRO A 90 23.27 73.72 23.33
CA PRO A 90 24.33 74.69 23.07
C PRO A 90 24.89 74.73 21.64
N ALA A 91 25.06 75.97 21.18
CA ALA A 91 26.16 76.58 20.41
C ALA A 91 27.15 75.71 19.60
N THR A 92 27.31 76.12 18.33
CA THR A 92 28.39 75.84 17.37
C THR A 92 29.78 76.32 17.80
N VAL A 93 30.86 75.52 17.61
CA VAL A 93 32.08 75.80 16.77
C VAL A 93 32.97 74.50 16.65
N PRO A 94 33.99 74.36 15.75
CA PRO A 94 34.18 73.18 14.91
C PRO A 94 35.40 72.33 15.30
N ARG A 95 35.54 71.11 14.74
CA ARG A 95 36.80 70.34 14.83
C ARG A 95 37.33 69.94 13.45
N SER A 96 38.52 70.46 13.17
CA SER A 96 39.41 70.06 12.09
C SER A 96 40.08 68.71 12.38
N LEU A 97 40.33 67.99 11.29
CA LEU A 97 41.37 66.98 11.05
C LEU A 97 42.50 66.85 12.10
N VAL A 98 42.71 65.62 12.57
CA VAL A 98 44.05 65.00 12.65
C VAL A 98 43.90 63.54 12.19
N ALA A 99 44.69 63.16 11.19
CA ALA A 99 44.85 61.81 10.69
C ALA A 99 46.03 61.10 11.38
N ALA A 100 45.92 59.78 11.57
CA ALA A 100 46.99 58.78 11.55
C ALA A 100 46.31 57.40 11.74
N THR A 101 46.02 56.66 10.66
CA THR A 101 46.81 55.53 10.14
C THR A 101 47.06 54.43 11.18
N ASP A 102 46.34 53.32 11.03
CA ASP A 102 46.94 51.98 11.00
C ASP A 102 46.08 51.08 10.09
N GLU A 103 46.47 51.01 8.82
CA GLU A 103 46.19 49.88 7.95
C GLU A 103 46.99 48.68 8.48
N GLN A 104 46.33 47.70 9.08
CA GLN A 104 46.73 46.27 9.07
C GLN A 104 45.76 45.44 9.92
N ALA A 105 44.70 44.91 9.29
CA ALA A 105 44.09 43.60 9.57
C ALA A 105 42.79 43.42 8.74
N ALA A 106 42.86 43.65 7.43
CA ALA A 106 41.81 43.27 6.51
C ALA A 106 42.20 41.93 5.87
N ASP A 107 42.04 40.84 6.61
CA ASP A 107 41.75 39.53 6.01
C ASP A 107 41.29 38.55 7.08
N ALA A 108 40.17 37.86 6.80
CA ALA A 108 39.51 36.80 7.58
C ALA A 108 38.46 37.16 8.65
N THR A 109 37.35 37.82 8.29
CA THR A 109 36.08 37.71 9.08
C THR A 109 34.84 38.06 8.25
N GLY A 110 34.11 37.05 7.76
CA GLY A 110 32.76 37.22 7.20
C GLY A 110 31.67 37.39 8.28
N GLY A 111 31.99 38.05 9.39
CA GLY A 111 31.12 38.27 10.57
C GLY A 111 30.89 39.75 10.87
N GLY A 112 31.10 40.64 9.90
CA GLY A 112 30.87 42.08 10.08
C GLY A 112 29.40 42.49 10.06
N ASP A 113 28.51 41.60 9.60
CA ASP A 113 27.14 41.98 9.28
C ASP A 113 26.17 41.86 10.45
N PHE A 114 26.51 41.15 11.54
CA PHE A 114 25.61 40.99 12.69
C PHE A 114 26.25 41.55 13.97
N ARG A 115 25.43 42.22 14.78
CA ARG A 115 25.81 42.69 16.12
C ARG A 115 24.74 42.30 17.13
N ALA A 116 25.15 41.83 18.30
CA ALA A 116 24.26 41.66 19.44
C ALA A 116 24.28 42.94 20.28
N VAL A 117 23.21 43.72 20.24
CA VAL A 117 23.02 44.93 21.05
C VAL A 117 22.47 44.51 22.40
N LEU A 118 23.10 44.98 23.48
CA LEU A 118 22.65 44.74 24.84
C LEU A 118 21.44 45.63 25.12
N GLN A 119 20.30 45.00 25.43
CA GLN A 119 19.04 45.67 25.71
C GLN A 119 18.61 45.38 27.16
N ILE A 120 18.14 46.41 27.85
CA ILE A 120 17.69 46.35 29.24
C ILE A 120 16.21 46.72 29.28
N SER A 121 15.40 45.88 29.91
CA SER A 121 13.99 46.16 30.16
C SER A 121 13.67 46.12 31.64
N SER A 122 12.75 46.99 32.08
CA SER A 122 12.29 46.99 33.47
C SER A 122 11.27 45.89 33.70
N ARG A 123 11.45 45.07 34.74
CA ARG A 123 10.44 44.08 35.16
C ARG A 123 9.28 44.70 35.92
N ARG A 124 9.45 45.94 36.42
CA ARG A 124 8.36 46.72 37.05
C ARG A 124 7.47 47.40 36.02
N ASP A 125 8.07 47.85 34.92
CA ASP A 125 7.39 48.51 33.80
C ASP A 125 7.92 47.91 32.48
N PRO A 126 7.29 46.83 31.98
CA PRO A 126 7.75 46.16 30.76
C PRO A 126 7.74 47.03 29.49
N SER A 127 7.07 48.19 29.52
CA SER A 127 7.11 49.14 28.42
C SER A 127 8.43 49.94 28.35
N LEU A 128 9.18 49.95 29.44
CA LEU A 128 10.45 50.66 29.56
C LEU A 128 11.59 49.74 29.09
N VAL A 129 12.06 49.96 27.87
CA VAL A 129 13.14 49.22 27.23
C VAL A 129 14.16 50.21 26.66
N LEU A 130 15.43 50.05 26.97
CA LEU A 130 16.53 50.86 26.42
C LEU A 130 17.69 49.97 25.97
N ASP A 131 18.36 50.39 24.92
CA ASP A 131 19.67 49.83 24.58
C ASP A 131 20.71 50.32 25.60
N ALA A 132 21.70 49.50 25.93
CA ALA A 132 22.67 49.78 26.98
C ALA A 132 23.43 51.09 26.75
N ALA A 133 23.79 51.40 25.50
CA ALA A 133 24.41 52.66 25.12
C ALA A 133 23.58 53.89 25.55
N GLU A 134 22.25 53.81 25.40
CA GLU A 134 21.32 54.88 25.79
C GLU A 134 21.20 54.95 27.31
N LEU A 135 21.13 53.80 27.99
CA LEU A 135 21.11 53.73 29.45
C LEU A 135 22.36 54.37 30.08
N TRP A 136 23.55 54.13 29.51
CA TRP A 136 24.82 54.72 29.97
C TRP A 136 24.93 56.24 29.73
N ALA A 137 24.13 56.77 28.81
CA ALA A 137 24.06 58.19 28.48
C ALA A 137 22.86 58.89 29.14
N ALA A 138 21.92 58.13 29.70
CA ALA A 138 20.66 58.64 30.24
C ALA A 138 20.87 59.45 31.53
N PRO A 139 20.07 60.50 31.78
CA PRO A 139 20.04 61.18 33.06
C PRO A 139 19.69 60.23 34.20
N GLU A 140 20.20 60.51 35.41
CA GLU A 140 20.00 59.68 36.61
C GLU A 140 18.51 59.38 36.91
N ALA A 141 17.63 60.34 36.60
CA ALA A 141 16.18 60.17 36.73
C ALA A 141 15.58 59.08 35.83
N VAL A 142 16.17 58.85 34.64
CA VAL A 142 15.76 57.81 33.69
C VAL A 142 16.35 56.47 34.09
N ALA A 143 17.63 56.43 34.46
CA ALA A 143 18.30 55.21 34.95
C ALA A 143 17.63 54.67 36.23
N ALA A 144 17.22 55.54 37.16
CA ALA A 144 16.52 55.16 38.39
C ALA A 144 15.19 54.44 38.15
N ARG A 145 14.54 54.60 36.98
CA ARG A 145 13.31 53.88 36.62
C ARG A 145 13.54 52.38 36.34
N PHE A 146 14.78 51.99 36.05
CA PHE A 146 15.20 50.59 35.93
C PHE A 146 15.66 49.98 37.25
N GLY A 147 15.65 50.76 38.34
CA GLY A 147 16.09 50.35 39.66
C GLY A 147 17.41 51.01 40.07
N PRO A 148 17.65 51.20 41.38
CA PRO A 148 18.81 51.93 41.90
C PRO A 148 20.15 51.20 41.69
N ALA A 149 20.13 49.93 41.29
CA ALA A 149 21.30 49.07 41.10
C ALA A 149 21.38 48.49 39.67
N VAL A 150 20.75 49.14 38.68
CA VAL A 150 20.68 48.62 37.30
C VAL A 150 22.05 48.32 36.70
N GLU A 151 23.05 49.19 36.92
CA GLU A 151 24.41 48.97 36.39
C GLU A 151 25.06 47.71 36.97
N ASP A 152 24.93 47.50 38.29
CA ASP A 152 25.44 46.33 38.98
C ASP A 152 24.72 45.05 38.53
N GLU A 153 23.40 45.10 38.32
CA GLU A 153 22.61 43.98 37.81
C GLU A 153 23.02 43.59 36.39
N VAL A 154 23.27 44.58 35.52
CA VAL A 154 23.76 44.35 34.15
C VAL A 154 25.13 43.70 34.16
N LEU A 155 26.09 44.23 34.94
CA LEU A 155 27.44 43.65 35.04
C LEU A 155 27.44 42.24 35.65
N LEU A 156 26.58 41.98 36.63
CA LEU A 156 26.42 40.64 37.23
C LEU A 156 25.84 39.65 36.24
N ALA A 157 24.83 40.04 35.45
CA ALA A 157 24.27 39.20 34.41
C ALA A 157 25.30 38.91 33.32
N LEU A 158 26.02 39.92 32.81
CA LEU A 158 27.10 39.73 31.84
C LEU A 158 28.21 38.82 32.38
N ARG A 159 28.56 38.90 33.67
CA ARG A 159 29.53 37.98 34.31
C ARG A 159 29.03 36.55 34.41
N ARG A 160 27.72 36.34 34.62
CA ARG A 160 27.12 35.00 34.57
C ARG A 160 27.09 34.48 33.14
N GLY A 161 26.64 35.31 32.20
CA GLY A 161 26.62 35.01 30.77
C GLY A 161 27.99 34.65 30.22
N ALA A 162 29.05 35.38 30.60
CA ALA A 162 30.43 35.10 30.17
C ALA A 162 30.97 33.73 30.61
N ARG A 163 30.37 33.09 31.64
CA ARG A 163 30.71 31.72 32.04
C ARG A 163 30.00 30.67 31.19
N VAL A 164 28.87 31.03 30.59
CA VAL A 164 28.07 30.18 29.70
C VAL A 164 28.54 30.34 28.25
N TRP A 165 28.79 31.58 27.84
CA TRP A 165 29.24 31.95 26.51
C TRP A 165 30.40 32.94 26.58
N ALA A 166 31.61 32.45 26.31
CA ALA A 166 32.85 33.21 26.43
C ALA A 166 32.87 34.55 25.68
N PRO A 167 32.25 34.70 24.49
CA PRO A 167 32.16 35.96 23.75
C PRO A 167 31.56 37.15 24.51
N ILE A 168 30.67 36.94 25.50
CA ILE A 168 30.16 38.01 26.38
C ILE A 168 31.29 38.66 27.19
N GLY A 169 32.40 37.95 27.41
CA GLY A 169 33.58 38.52 28.05
C GLY A 169 34.15 39.75 27.34
N ARG A 170 33.90 39.90 26.03
CA ARG A 170 34.30 41.09 25.25
C ARG A 170 33.52 42.34 25.70
N LEU A 171 32.23 42.21 25.99
CA LEU A 171 31.40 43.28 26.56
C LEU A 171 31.93 43.72 27.93
N LEU A 172 32.37 42.77 28.77
CA LEU A 172 32.93 43.06 30.10
C LEU A 172 34.30 43.76 30.06
N ALA A 173 34.98 43.78 28.92
CA ALA A 173 36.25 44.48 28.76
C ALA A 173 36.05 45.99 28.52
N GLU A 174 34.83 46.42 28.19
CA GLU A 174 34.49 47.81 27.92
C GLU A 174 34.01 48.52 29.19
N ALA A 175 34.35 49.80 29.31
CA ALA A 175 33.90 50.62 30.44
C ALA A 175 32.38 50.86 30.42
N ARG A 176 31.76 50.73 29.25
CA ARG A 176 30.33 50.91 28.99
C ARG A 176 29.87 49.83 28.00
N PRO A 177 29.56 48.61 28.47
CA PRO A 177 29.22 47.49 27.59
C PRO A 177 27.96 47.82 26.77
N ASP A 178 28.06 47.87 25.44
CA ASP A 178 26.92 48.26 24.59
C ASP A 178 26.48 47.19 23.59
N ALA A 179 27.40 46.69 22.77
CA ALA A 179 27.11 45.81 21.66
C ALA A 179 28.32 44.92 21.35
N LEU A 180 28.02 43.75 20.80
CA LEU A 180 29.00 42.73 20.50
C LEU A 180 28.95 42.40 19.01
N ALA A 181 30.04 42.64 18.29
CA ALA A 181 30.18 42.18 16.91
C ALA A 181 30.22 40.64 16.87
N LEU A 182 29.36 40.02 16.06
CA LEU A 182 29.18 38.57 16.04
C LEU A 182 29.88 37.91 14.84
N GLY A 183 30.82 37.02 15.13
CA GLY A 183 31.38 36.13 14.11
C GLY A 183 30.38 35.09 13.61
N ALA A 184 30.67 34.47 12.45
CA ALA A 184 29.82 33.41 11.90
C ALA A 184 29.64 32.22 12.86
N ALA A 185 30.70 31.79 13.56
CA ALA A 185 30.62 30.71 14.55
C ALA A 185 29.76 31.08 15.77
N GLU A 186 29.81 32.36 16.16
CA GLU A 186 29.05 32.90 17.30
C GLU A 186 27.55 32.99 16.98
N ILE A 187 27.20 33.31 15.73
CA ILE A 187 25.83 33.25 15.21
C ILE A 187 25.30 31.80 15.25
N ASP A 188 26.09 30.85 14.77
CA ASP A 188 25.73 29.42 14.76
C ASP A 188 25.46 28.92 16.19
N GLU A 189 26.31 29.31 17.15
CA GLU A 189 26.13 28.99 18.57
C GLU A 189 24.81 29.56 19.12
N LEU A 190 24.51 30.85 18.87
CA LEU A 190 23.29 31.51 19.32
C LEU A 190 21.99 30.99 18.67
N LEU A 191 22.07 30.35 17.51
CA LEU A 191 20.92 29.69 16.86
C LEU A 191 20.67 28.27 17.38
N GLY A 192 21.61 27.73 18.14
CA GLY A 192 21.55 26.42 18.79
C GLY A 192 21.02 26.47 20.24
N PRO A 193 21.26 25.40 21.02
CA PRO A 193 20.76 25.30 22.40
C PRO A 193 21.39 26.30 23.37
N LEU A 194 22.47 26.99 22.97
CA LEU A 194 23.14 27.99 23.80
C LEU A 194 22.22 29.17 24.17
N ALA A 195 21.28 29.55 23.30
CA ALA A 195 20.34 30.63 23.61
C ALA A 195 19.50 30.30 24.86
N ASP A 196 19.10 29.03 25.04
CA ASP A 196 18.37 28.58 26.22
C ASP A 196 19.28 28.58 27.48
N ASP A 197 20.54 28.18 27.32
CA ASP A 197 21.54 28.22 28.41
C ASP A 197 21.83 29.66 28.85
N LEU A 198 21.89 30.60 27.91
CA LEU A 198 22.04 32.03 28.18
C LEU A 198 20.80 32.60 28.88
N ALA A 199 19.61 32.25 28.45
CA ALA A 199 18.36 32.64 29.11
C ALA A 199 18.34 32.12 30.56
N GLY A 200 18.78 30.87 30.79
CA GLY A 200 18.97 30.30 32.13
C GLY A 200 19.98 31.05 33.01
N SER A 201 20.91 31.79 32.40
CA SER A 201 21.87 32.68 33.09
C SER A 201 21.35 34.11 33.32
N GLY A 202 20.16 34.42 32.81
CA GLY A 202 19.49 35.71 32.91
C GLY A 202 19.75 36.66 31.75
N ILE A 203 20.15 36.15 30.57
CA ILE A 203 20.33 36.93 29.34
C ILE A 203 19.54 36.27 28.21
N ASP A 204 18.45 36.89 27.79
CA ASP A 204 17.66 36.41 26.66
C ASP A 204 18.33 36.74 25.32
N VAL A 205 18.12 35.94 24.29
CA VAL A 205 18.61 36.23 22.93
C VAL A 205 17.41 36.57 22.05
N LEU A 206 17.36 37.79 21.54
CA LEU A 206 16.24 38.30 20.76
C LEU A 206 16.62 38.43 19.29
N TRP A 207 15.86 37.76 18.42
CA TRP A 207 15.97 37.88 16.98
C TRP A 207 14.80 38.74 16.46
N PRO A 208 15.05 39.77 15.62
CA PRO A 208 13.99 40.53 14.98
C PRO A 208 13.04 39.62 14.19
N ALA A 209 11.74 39.90 14.31
CA ALA A 209 10.73 39.14 13.59
C ALA A 209 10.96 39.24 12.07
N GLY A 210 11.00 38.09 11.38
CA GLY A 210 11.25 38.02 9.94
C GLY A 210 12.70 38.20 9.52
N LEU A 211 13.65 38.32 10.46
CA LEU A 211 15.08 38.42 10.11
C LEU A 211 15.59 37.13 9.45
N LEU A 212 15.15 35.96 9.95
CA LEU A 212 15.57 34.65 9.45
C LEU A 212 14.38 33.91 8.86
N ALA A 213 14.31 33.82 7.54
CA ALA A 213 13.31 33.00 6.87
C ALA A 213 13.68 31.51 7.02
N PRO A 214 12.71 30.63 7.38
CA PRO A 214 12.99 29.20 7.52
C PRO A 214 13.09 28.51 6.15
N VAL A 215 14.09 27.65 5.98
CA VAL A 215 14.15 26.72 4.83
C VAL A 215 13.31 25.49 5.16
N LYS A 216 12.24 25.27 4.39
CA LYS A 216 11.49 24.01 4.43
C LYS A 216 12.03 23.08 3.36
N VAL A 217 12.66 21.99 3.78
CA VAL A 217 13.14 20.93 2.90
C VAL A 217 12.04 19.87 2.77
N SER A 218 11.67 19.49 1.55
CA SER A 218 10.58 18.53 1.29
C SER A 218 10.99 17.52 0.21
N PRO A 219 10.61 16.24 0.35
CA PRO A 219 10.95 15.22 -0.63
C PRO A 219 9.99 15.28 -1.82
N THR A 220 10.55 15.17 -3.02
CA THR A 220 9.81 15.24 -4.29
C THR A 220 10.27 14.11 -5.21
N VAL A 221 9.32 13.33 -5.72
CA VAL A 221 9.60 12.32 -6.75
C VAL A 221 9.32 12.92 -8.11
N THR A 222 10.33 12.88 -8.99
CA THR A 222 10.22 13.32 -10.38
C THR A 222 10.52 12.19 -11.33
N SER A 223 9.92 12.23 -12.52
CA SER A 223 10.21 11.30 -13.60
C SER A 223 10.80 12.07 -14.78
N THR A 224 11.94 11.60 -15.30
CA THR A 224 12.61 12.15 -16.48
C THR A 224 12.23 11.41 -17.76
N ALA A 225 11.38 10.38 -17.69
CA ALA A 225 10.96 9.63 -18.87
C ALA A 225 9.97 10.47 -19.72
N PRO A 226 10.24 10.69 -21.02
CA PRO A 226 9.33 11.39 -21.89
C PRO A 226 8.00 10.65 -21.98
N THR A 227 6.94 11.45 -21.92
CA THR A 227 5.55 11.09 -22.10
C THR A 227 5.29 10.42 -23.44
N ALA A 228 4.58 9.30 -23.37
CA ALA A 228 3.57 8.81 -24.31
C ALA A 228 3.74 9.23 -25.79
N ASP A 229 4.26 8.31 -26.60
CA ASP A 229 3.76 8.20 -27.98
C ASP A 229 2.45 7.39 -27.92
N ARG A 230 1.36 7.91 -28.50
CA ARG A 230 0.02 7.28 -28.48
C ARG A 230 0.01 5.86 -29.08
N ALA A 231 1.07 5.48 -29.79
CA ALA A 231 1.25 4.15 -30.36
C ALA A 231 1.95 3.15 -29.42
N ALA A 232 2.58 3.58 -28.32
CA ALA A 232 3.42 2.73 -27.45
C ALA A 232 2.99 2.66 -25.97
N GLY A 233 2.01 3.46 -25.54
CA GLY A 233 1.48 3.41 -24.16
C GLY A 233 2.43 3.96 -23.09
N LEU A 234 1.90 4.29 -21.92
CA LEU A 234 2.69 4.63 -20.74
C LEU A 234 3.34 3.35 -20.20
N GLY A 235 4.67 3.25 -20.26
CA GLY A 235 5.42 2.12 -19.67
C GLY A 235 5.95 2.47 -18.27
N PHE A 236 5.93 1.51 -17.35
CA PHE A 236 6.51 1.66 -16.00
C PHE A 236 8.02 1.41 -15.95
N ASP A 237 8.67 1.21 -17.10
CA ASP A 237 10.11 0.93 -17.21
C ASP A 237 10.99 2.17 -16.94
N GLY A 238 10.39 3.36 -16.89
CA GLY A 238 11.08 4.60 -16.51
C GLY A 238 11.49 4.60 -15.04
N LEU A 239 12.75 4.93 -14.77
CA LEU A 239 13.23 5.18 -13.40
C LEU A 239 12.76 6.56 -12.93
N CYS A 240 12.12 6.60 -11.76
CA CYS A 240 11.82 7.84 -11.06
C CYS A 240 12.99 8.19 -10.12
N GLU A 241 13.15 9.46 -9.83
CA GLU A 241 14.16 9.97 -8.92
C GLU A 241 13.49 10.72 -7.77
N LEU A 242 13.77 10.26 -6.55
CA LEU A 242 13.50 11.00 -5.34
C LEU A 242 14.61 12.02 -5.14
N ARG A 243 14.23 13.29 -5.15
CA ARG A 243 15.07 14.44 -4.82
C ARG A 243 14.46 15.22 -3.68
N TRP A 244 15.28 15.91 -2.91
CA TRP A 244 14.77 16.89 -1.95
C TRP A 244 14.78 18.27 -2.59
N THR A 245 13.69 18.99 -2.42
CA THR A 245 13.53 20.38 -2.82
C THR A 245 13.47 21.24 -1.56
N ALA A 246 13.66 22.54 -1.71
CA ALA A 246 13.48 23.47 -0.59
C ALA A 246 12.67 24.68 -1.02
N THR A 247 11.88 25.19 -0.07
CA THR A 247 11.13 26.43 -0.22
C THR A 247 11.50 27.41 0.87
N VAL A 248 11.55 28.70 0.52
CA VAL A 248 11.70 29.82 1.46
C VAL A 248 10.48 30.72 1.26
N ASP A 249 9.74 31.00 2.35
CA ASP A 249 8.50 31.79 2.34
C ASP A 249 7.44 31.33 1.31
N GLY A 250 7.42 30.02 0.99
CA GLY A 250 6.50 29.41 0.04
C GLY A 250 6.96 29.41 -1.42
N GLU A 251 8.10 30.02 -1.74
CA GLU A 251 8.70 29.98 -3.08
C GLU A 251 9.75 28.87 -3.19
N GLN A 252 9.75 28.15 -4.31
CA GLN A 252 10.72 27.10 -4.59
C GLN A 252 12.09 27.69 -4.96
N LEU A 253 13.15 27.10 -4.41
CA LEU A 253 14.53 27.44 -4.72
C LEU A 253 14.99 26.78 -6.02
N THR A 254 15.81 27.49 -6.78
CA THR A 254 16.45 26.97 -8.01
C THR A 254 17.55 25.96 -7.67
N ASP A 255 17.96 25.14 -8.66
CA ASP A 255 19.03 24.15 -8.46
C ASP A 255 20.37 24.81 -8.04
N ASP A 256 20.66 26.01 -8.55
CA ASP A 256 21.85 26.79 -8.18
C ASP A 256 21.77 27.28 -6.72
N GLU A 257 20.62 27.82 -6.31
CA GLU A 257 20.38 28.25 -4.91
C GLU A 257 20.40 27.06 -3.93
N LEU A 258 19.87 25.91 -4.34
CA LEU A 258 19.95 24.66 -3.57
C LEU A 258 21.39 24.19 -3.41
N HIS A 259 22.21 24.31 -4.47
CA HIS A 259 23.63 23.97 -4.41
C HIS A 259 24.41 24.91 -3.49
N GLU A 260 24.14 26.21 -3.57
CA GLU A 260 24.72 27.23 -2.69
C GLU A 260 24.39 26.94 -1.22
N LEU A 261 23.12 26.65 -0.90
CA LEU A 261 22.71 26.24 0.43
C LEU A 261 23.42 24.98 0.91
N ALA A 262 23.46 23.94 0.08
CA ALA A 262 24.00 22.65 0.49
C ALA A 262 25.54 22.64 0.66
N THR A 263 26.24 23.59 0.03
CA THR A 263 27.70 23.73 0.13
C THR A 263 28.14 24.73 1.20
N ALA A 264 27.24 25.60 1.62
CA ALA A 264 27.51 26.57 2.65
C ALA A 264 27.75 25.90 4.01
N LYS A 265 28.87 26.25 4.64
CA LYS A 265 29.29 25.77 5.96
C LYS A 265 28.91 26.76 7.09
N ARG A 266 27.81 27.50 6.91
CA ARG A 266 27.38 28.58 7.82
C ARG A 266 25.90 28.39 8.13
N ALA A 267 25.44 28.63 9.35
CA ALA A 267 24.03 28.46 9.69
C ALA A 267 23.11 29.58 9.21
N VAL A 268 23.67 30.69 8.71
CA VAL A 268 22.91 31.81 8.14
C VAL A 268 23.53 32.25 6.82
N ILE A 269 22.70 32.34 5.78
CA ILE A 269 23.10 32.70 4.41
C ILE A 269 22.13 33.76 3.88
N ARG A 270 22.65 34.68 3.05
CA ARG A 270 21.81 35.66 2.36
C ARG A 270 21.36 35.10 1.02
N LEU A 271 20.07 34.84 0.85
CA LEU A 271 19.45 34.38 -0.40
C LEU A 271 18.32 35.32 -0.80
N ARG A 272 18.29 35.71 -2.07
CA ARG A 272 17.30 36.65 -2.62
C ARG A 272 17.16 37.93 -1.77
N GLY A 273 18.28 38.42 -1.24
CA GLY A 273 18.32 39.61 -0.38
C GLY A 273 17.87 39.41 1.08
N ARG A 274 17.37 38.22 1.46
CA ARG A 274 16.94 37.88 2.84
C ARG A 274 17.94 36.97 3.53
N TRP A 275 18.01 37.06 4.86
CA TRP A 275 18.78 36.10 5.66
C TRP A 275 17.96 34.85 5.93
N VAL A 276 18.57 33.69 5.71
CA VAL A 276 17.91 32.39 5.72
C VAL A 276 18.66 31.47 6.66
N ARG A 277 17.93 30.77 7.53
CA ARG A 277 18.52 29.78 8.44
C ARG A 277 18.78 28.46 7.71
N ALA A 278 20.04 28.09 7.64
CA ALA A 278 20.56 26.90 6.99
C ALA A 278 20.92 25.83 8.03
N ASP A 279 20.06 24.83 8.22
CA ASP A 279 20.33 23.67 9.08
C ASP A 279 21.20 22.65 8.31
N PRO A 280 22.49 22.45 8.67
CA PRO A 280 23.41 21.61 7.90
C PRO A 280 22.94 20.17 7.75
N GLU A 281 22.27 19.61 8.77
CA GLU A 281 21.76 18.24 8.73
C GLU A 281 20.59 18.09 7.75
N ARG A 282 19.71 19.10 7.69
CA ARG A 282 18.60 19.14 6.72
C ARG A 282 19.10 19.40 5.30
N LEU A 283 20.08 20.28 5.15
CA LEU A 283 20.65 20.63 3.85
C LEU A 283 21.49 19.50 3.25
N ALA A 284 22.11 18.64 4.06
CA ALA A 284 22.75 17.43 3.59
C ALA A 284 21.78 16.52 2.80
N ARG A 285 20.47 16.54 3.13
CA ARG A 285 19.46 15.78 2.38
C ARG A 285 19.23 16.31 0.96
N LEU A 286 19.46 17.60 0.68
CA LEU A 286 19.32 18.19 -0.66
C LEU A 286 20.25 17.56 -1.70
N GLN A 287 21.42 17.09 -1.26
CA GLN A 287 22.38 16.41 -2.13
C GLN A 287 22.06 14.92 -2.32
N THR A 288 21.13 14.37 -1.53
CA THR A 288 20.74 12.96 -1.67
C THR A 288 19.78 12.79 -2.84
N ARG A 289 20.07 11.78 -3.67
CA ARG A 289 19.22 11.31 -4.75
C ARG A 289 19.00 9.82 -4.56
N ARG A 290 17.75 9.36 -4.61
CA ARG A 290 17.42 7.93 -4.53
C ARG A 290 16.59 7.53 -5.75
N LYS A 291 16.89 6.36 -6.31
CA LYS A 291 16.10 5.81 -7.42
C LYS A 291 14.84 5.16 -6.88
N VAL A 292 13.71 5.45 -7.51
CA VAL A 292 12.38 4.95 -7.14
C VAL A 292 11.76 4.28 -8.36
N SER A 293 11.06 3.17 -8.15
CA SER A 293 10.31 2.53 -9.24
C SER A 293 9.08 3.37 -9.61
N ALA A 294 8.67 3.35 -10.88
CA ALA A 294 7.44 4.02 -11.30
C ALA A 294 6.20 3.50 -10.55
N GLY A 295 6.17 2.22 -10.19
CA GLY A 295 5.10 1.64 -9.36
C GLY A 295 5.06 2.24 -7.95
N SER A 296 6.21 2.37 -7.29
CA SER A 296 6.30 3.00 -5.96
C SER A 296 5.94 4.49 -6.02
N ALA A 297 6.38 5.20 -7.05
CA ALA A 297 6.01 6.59 -7.27
C ALA A 297 4.49 6.76 -7.51
N LEU A 298 3.88 5.83 -8.26
CA LEU A 298 2.43 5.83 -8.47
C LEU A 298 1.68 5.51 -7.17
N ALA A 299 2.16 4.55 -6.37
CA ALA A 299 1.58 4.24 -5.07
C ALA A 299 1.61 5.46 -4.14
N ALA A 300 2.73 6.20 -4.13
CA ALA A 300 2.84 7.46 -3.38
C ALA A 300 1.88 8.54 -3.93
N ALA A 301 1.76 8.69 -5.25
CA ALA A 301 0.85 9.67 -5.86
C ALA A 301 -0.64 9.37 -5.56
N LEU A 302 -1.00 8.10 -5.39
CA LEU A 302 -2.34 7.64 -5.03
C LEU A 302 -2.61 7.73 -3.52
N GLY A 303 -1.59 7.59 -2.67
CA GLY A 303 -1.75 7.34 -1.24
C GLY A 303 -1.05 8.30 -0.27
N GLY A 304 -0.17 9.19 -0.74
CA GLY A 304 0.57 10.17 0.08
C GLY A 304 1.96 9.73 0.53
N ASP A 305 2.20 8.42 0.69
CA ASP A 305 3.43 7.90 1.31
C ASP A 305 4.29 7.07 0.35
N LEU A 306 5.61 7.30 0.39
CA LEU A 306 6.63 6.56 -0.35
C LEU A 306 7.50 5.74 0.61
N GLN A 307 7.63 4.44 0.35
CA GLN A 307 8.57 3.56 1.06
C GLN A 307 9.91 3.53 0.33
N VAL A 308 11.00 3.92 1.01
CA VAL A 308 12.36 3.86 0.45
C VAL A 308 13.33 3.37 1.53
N ASP A 309 14.01 2.26 1.28
CA ASP A 309 15.00 1.65 2.20
C ASP A 309 14.46 1.38 3.63
N GLY A 310 13.15 1.10 3.75
CA GLY A 310 12.49 0.86 5.03
C GLY A 310 12.07 2.13 5.78
N GLU A 311 12.20 3.30 5.15
CA GLU A 311 11.71 4.58 5.67
C GLU A 311 10.44 5.02 4.91
N THR A 312 9.40 5.40 5.66
CA THR A 312 8.21 6.05 5.12
C THR A 312 8.47 7.55 4.94
N ILE A 313 8.29 8.03 3.71
CA ILE A 313 8.54 9.42 3.33
C ILE A 313 7.28 9.99 2.68
N GLU A 314 6.73 11.07 3.23
CA GLU A 314 5.63 11.82 2.60
C GLU A 314 6.21 12.68 1.47
N ALA A 315 6.24 12.12 0.26
CA ALA A 315 6.88 12.74 -0.90
C ALA A 315 5.83 13.28 -1.90
N ALA A 316 6.00 14.52 -2.33
CA ALA A 316 5.21 15.07 -3.43
C ALA A 316 5.62 14.39 -4.73
N VAL A 317 4.65 13.90 -5.51
CA VAL A 317 4.91 13.30 -6.82
C VAL A 317 4.54 14.29 -7.91
N GLU A 318 5.47 14.52 -8.84
CA GLU A 318 5.31 15.49 -9.92
C GLU A 318 5.41 14.84 -11.31
N GLY A 319 4.95 15.55 -12.33
CA GLY A 319 5.09 15.15 -13.73
C GLY A 319 4.14 14.02 -14.15
N PRO A 320 4.53 13.18 -15.13
CA PRO A 320 3.63 12.24 -15.78
C PRO A 320 2.98 11.21 -14.83
N ILE A 321 3.66 10.82 -13.76
CA ILE A 321 3.12 9.89 -12.76
C ILE A 321 2.01 10.54 -11.93
N ALA A 322 2.16 11.82 -11.59
CA ALA A 322 1.13 12.58 -10.88
C ALA A 322 -0.12 12.75 -11.76
N ASP A 323 0.06 13.08 -13.03
CA ASP A 323 -1.03 13.14 -14.02
C ASP A 323 -1.72 11.78 -14.19
N LEU A 324 -0.95 10.70 -14.23
CA LEU A 324 -1.50 9.35 -14.30
C LEU A 324 -2.34 9.01 -13.07
N ALA A 325 -1.83 9.29 -11.87
CA ALA A 325 -2.56 9.09 -10.62
C ALA A 325 -3.85 9.91 -10.57
N ARG A 326 -3.83 11.15 -11.07
CA ARG A 326 -5.02 11.99 -11.22
C ARG A 326 -6.02 11.36 -12.18
N ARG A 327 -5.61 10.95 -13.39
CA ARG A 327 -6.49 10.28 -14.37
C ARG A 327 -7.09 8.98 -13.83
N LEU A 328 -6.34 8.19 -13.05
CA LEU A 328 -6.83 6.97 -12.43
C LEU A 328 -7.87 7.27 -11.34
N ARG A 329 -7.66 8.31 -10.52
CA ARG A 329 -8.67 8.77 -9.54
C ARG A 329 -9.93 9.29 -10.23
N GLU A 330 -9.78 10.12 -11.26
CA GLU A 330 -10.90 10.61 -12.08
C GLU A 330 -11.66 9.43 -12.73
N ALA A 331 -10.95 8.41 -13.24
CA ALA A 331 -11.57 7.22 -13.82
C ALA A 331 -12.34 6.37 -12.80
N GLU A 332 -11.94 6.39 -11.53
CA GLU A 332 -12.64 5.73 -10.42
C GLU A 332 -13.92 6.50 -10.03
N GLU A 333 -13.89 7.83 -10.12
CA GLU A 333 -15.00 8.73 -9.80
C GLU A 333 -16.00 8.93 -10.96
N GLN A 334 -15.58 8.62 -12.19
CA GLN A 334 -16.36 8.87 -13.40
C GLN A 334 -17.64 8.04 -13.50
N ARG A 335 -18.69 8.72 -13.99
CA ARG A 335 -20.07 8.23 -14.09
C ARG A 335 -20.24 7.09 -15.10
N ASP A 336 -21.35 6.38 -14.95
CA ASP A 336 -21.83 5.34 -15.87
C ASP A 336 -21.66 5.76 -17.34
N VAL A 337 -20.99 4.93 -18.14
CA VAL A 337 -20.97 5.09 -19.60
C VAL A 337 -22.31 4.62 -20.15
N GLU A 338 -22.88 5.41 -21.08
CA GLU A 338 -24.09 5.01 -21.79
C GLU A 338 -23.81 3.73 -22.60
N PRO A 339 -24.62 2.67 -22.43
CA PRO A 339 -24.43 1.45 -23.21
C PRO A 339 -24.47 1.73 -24.72
N PRO A 340 -23.61 1.08 -25.53
CA PRO A 340 -23.65 1.22 -26.99
C PRO A 340 -25.03 0.90 -27.55
N ALA A 341 -25.49 1.68 -28.53
CA ALA A 341 -26.79 1.42 -29.19
C ALA A 341 -26.88 0.03 -29.84
N ASP A 342 -25.75 -0.50 -30.31
CA ASP A 342 -25.63 -1.83 -30.92
C ASP A 342 -25.60 -2.99 -29.88
N LEU A 343 -25.63 -2.69 -28.58
CA LEU A 343 -25.69 -3.69 -27.53
C LEU A 343 -27.15 -4.11 -27.28
N HIS A 344 -27.48 -5.34 -27.65
CA HIS A 344 -28.81 -5.95 -27.47
C HIS A 344 -28.96 -6.55 -26.05
N ALA A 345 -28.63 -5.75 -25.02
CA ALA A 345 -28.76 -6.13 -23.62
C ALA A 345 -28.98 -4.90 -22.74
N GLU A 346 -29.80 -5.04 -21.70
CA GLU A 346 -29.90 -4.02 -20.65
C GLU A 346 -28.83 -4.29 -19.59
N LEU A 347 -27.84 -3.40 -19.48
CA LEU A 347 -26.79 -3.49 -18.47
C LEU A 347 -27.35 -3.10 -17.09
N ARG A 348 -27.08 -3.93 -16.09
CA ARG A 348 -27.31 -3.59 -14.68
C ARG A 348 -26.43 -2.40 -14.23
N PRO A 349 -26.78 -1.68 -13.15
CA PRO A 349 -25.98 -0.55 -12.67
C PRO A 349 -24.50 -0.89 -12.46
N TYR A 350 -24.20 -1.99 -11.78
CA TYR A 350 -22.82 -2.44 -11.61
C TYR A 350 -22.17 -2.78 -12.97
N GLN A 351 -22.89 -3.38 -13.92
CA GLN A 351 -22.32 -3.68 -15.24
C GLN A 351 -21.97 -2.39 -15.99
N ARG A 352 -22.78 -1.33 -15.89
CA ARG A 352 -22.46 0.00 -16.45
C ARG A 352 -21.20 0.59 -15.84
N GLN A 353 -21.06 0.52 -14.51
CA GLN A 353 -19.83 0.93 -13.82
C GLN A 353 -18.61 0.12 -14.26
N GLY A 354 -18.78 -1.19 -14.45
CA GLY A 354 -17.69 -2.06 -14.91
C GLY A 354 -17.28 -1.78 -16.35
N VAL A 355 -18.24 -1.49 -17.23
CA VAL A 355 -17.97 -1.04 -18.60
C VAL A 355 -17.29 0.33 -18.62
N SER A 356 -17.72 1.26 -17.77
CA SER A 356 -17.06 2.57 -17.60
C SER A 356 -15.61 2.40 -17.18
N TRP A 357 -15.35 1.60 -16.14
CA TRP A 357 -14.00 1.28 -15.69
C TRP A 357 -13.15 0.65 -16.80
N LEU A 358 -13.68 -0.36 -17.51
CA LEU A 358 -13.00 -1.00 -18.64
C LEU A 358 -12.65 0.01 -19.75
N ALA A 359 -13.56 0.92 -20.09
CA ALA A 359 -13.38 1.92 -21.13
C ALA A 359 -12.31 2.94 -20.73
N ASN A 360 -12.38 3.46 -19.50
CA ASN A 360 -11.41 4.42 -18.96
C ASN A 360 -9.99 3.83 -18.91
N MET A 361 -9.86 2.59 -18.45
CA MET A 361 -8.57 1.89 -18.43
C MET A 361 -7.98 1.76 -19.84
N ALA A 362 -8.80 1.34 -20.82
CA ALA A 362 -8.38 1.22 -22.20
C ALA A 362 -8.01 2.59 -22.83
N GLU A 363 -8.70 3.68 -22.48
CA GLU A 363 -8.40 5.03 -22.94
C GLU A 363 -7.10 5.59 -22.34
N ILE A 364 -6.78 5.23 -21.09
CA ILE A 364 -5.49 5.54 -20.47
C ILE A 364 -4.33 4.78 -21.14
N GLY A 365 -4.64 3.71 -21.88
CA GLY A 365 -3.66 2.83 -22.54
C GLY A 365 -3.23 1.67 -21.64
N PHE A 366 -4.05 1.31 -20.66
CA PHE A 366 -3.78 0.22 -19.74
C PHE A 366 -4.83 -0.88 -19.83
N GLY A 367 -4.42 -2.04 -19.32
CA GLY A 367 -5.31 -3.15 -19.04
C GLY A 367 -5.80 -3.16 -17.59
N GLY A 368 -6.42 -4.28 -17.21
CA GLY A 368 -6.78 -4.54 -15.83
C GLY A 368 -7.37 -5.94 -15.63
N VAL A 369 -7.69 -6.26 -14.38
CA VAL A 369 -8.30 -7.53 -13.99
C VAL A 369 -9.76 -7.29 -13.62
N LEU A 370 -10.69 -7.81 -14.42
CA LEU A 370 -12.11 -7.87 -14.07
C LEU A 370 -12.37 -9.18 -13.30
N ALA A 371 -12.44 -9.04 -12.00
CA ALA A 371 -12.47 -10.09 -10.99
C ALA A 371 -13.88 -10.33 -10.40
N ASP A 372 -14.94 -9.91 -11.08
CA ASP A 372 -16.32 -10.15 -10.64
C ASP A 372 -16.62 -11.63 -10.42
N ASP A 373 -17.46 -11.93 -9.44
CA ASP A 373 -17.98 -13.27 -9.21
C ASP A 373 -18.57 -13.90 -10.48
N MET A 374 -18.46 -15.22 -10.58
CA MET A 374 -18.95 -15.92 -11.74
C MET A 374 -20.47 -15.79 -11.83
N GLY A 375 -20.95 -15.14 -12.88
CA GLY A 375 -22.37 -14.94 -13.09
C GLY A 375 -22.82 -13.50 -13.19
N LEU A 376 -21.97 -12.55 -12.80
CA LEU A 376 -22.21 -11.11 -12.91
C LEU A 376 -22.03 -10.54 -14.34
N GLY A 377 -21.86 -11.41 -15.34
CA GLY A 377 -21.85 -10.99 -16.75
C GLY A 377 -20.57 -10.29 -17.21
N LYS A 378 -19.39 -10.85 -16.90
CA LYS A 378 -18.09 -10.35 -17.43
C LYS A 378 -18.06 -10.35 -18.96
N THR A 379 -18.66 -11.36 -19.61
CA THR A 379 -18.76 -11.46 -21.07
C THR A 379 -19.51 -10.27 -21.68
N VAL A 380 -20.71 -9.95 -21.18
CA VAL A 380 -21.51 -8.84 -21.71
C VAL A 380 -20.84 -7.49 -21.48
N GLN A 381 -20.13 -7.32 -20.36
CA GLN A 381 -19.30 -6.14 -20.10
C GLN A 381 -18.17 -6.01 -21.13
N LEU A 382 -17.47 -7.10 -21.48
CA LEU A 382 -16.44 -7.06 -22.53
C LEU A 382 -17.02 -6.80 -23.92
N LEU A 383 -18.19 -7.36 -24.25
CA LEU A 383 -18.87 -7.09 -25.53
C LEU A 383 -19.28 -5.61 -25.63
N ALA A 384 -19.77 -5.02 -24.53
CA ALA A 384 -20.06 -3.60 -24.47
C ALA A 384 -18.79 -2.74 -24.67
N LEU A 385 -17.67 -3.11 -24.03
CA LEU A 385 -16.38 -2.45 -24.24
C LEU A 385 -15.93 -2.52 -25.71
N HIS A 386 -16.04 -3.70 -26.33
CA HIS A 386 -15.69 -3.88 -27.74
C HIS A 386 -16.51 -2.94 -28.65
N LEU A 387 -17.82 -2.86 -28.41
CA LEU A 387 -18.71 -1.97 -29.16
C LEU A 387 -18.36 -0.48 -28.94
N LEU A 388 -18.06 -0.05 -27.72
CA LEU A 388 -17.58 1.31 -27.43
C LEU A 388 -16.29 1.65 -28.19
N ARG A 389 -15.41 0.65 -28.36
CA ARG A 389 -14.12 0.81 -29.05
C ARG A 389 -14.17 0.52 -30.54
N ARG A 390 -15.33 0.17 -31.10
CA ARG A 390 -15.50 -0.09 -32.55
C ARG A 390 -14.93 1.02 -33.45
N PRO A 391 -15.04 2.33 -33.13
CA PRO A 391 -14.44 3.41 -33.94
C PRO A 391 -12.92 3.33 -34.08
N THR A 392 -12.21 2.59 -33.21
CA THR A 392 -10.77 2.39 -33.33
C THR A 392 -10.37 1.52 -34.52
N GLY A 393 -11.31 0.77 -35.11
CA GLY A 393 -11.06 -0.07 -36.29
C GLY A 393 -10.05 -1.19 -36.06
N LYS A 394 -9.95 -1.71 -34.82
CA LYS A 394 -9.05 -2.82 -34.48
C LYS A 394 -9.81 -3.98 -33.84
N PRO A 395 -9.53 -5.23 -34.27
CA PRO A 395 -10.24 -6.40 -33.79
C PRO A 395 -9.91 -6.72 -32.32
N THR A 396 -10.73 -7.57 -31.71
CA THR A 396 -10.56 -8.06 -30.33
C THR A 396 -10.25 -9.55 -30.33
N LEU A 397 -9.20 -9.96 -29.61
CA LEU A 397 -8.87 -11.37 -29.38
C LEU A 397 -9.38 -11.81 -28.01
N VAL A 398 -10.19 -12.85 -27.97
CA VAL A 398 -10.61 -13.52 -26.73
C VAL A 398 -9.90 -14.87 -26.64
N VAL A 399 -9.09 -15.05 -25.61
CA VAL A 399 -8.42 -16.31 -25.27
C VAL A 399 -9.16 -16.95 -24.11
N CYS A 400 -9.75 -18.12 -24.33
CA CYS A 400 -10.58 -18.76 -23.32
C CYS A 400 -10.34 -20.29 -23.27
N PRO A 401 -10.85 -21.01 -22.24
CA PRO A 401 -10.87 -22.47 -22.27
C PRO A 401 -11.66 -22.99 -23.49
N VAL A 402 -11.29 -24.17 -24.00
CA VAL A 402 -11.95 -24.80 -25.17
C VAL A 402 -13.47 -24.88 -24.99
N SER A 403 -13.88 -25.12 -23.76
CA SER A 403 -15.26 -25.36 -23.35
C SER A 403 -16.16 -24.13 -23.40
N VAL A 404 -15.61 -22.91 -23.36
CA VAL A 404 -16.39 -21.66 -23.38
C VAL A 404 -16.36 -20.97 -24.74
N VAL A 405 -15.64 -21.51 -25.72
CA VAL A 405 -15.57 -20.97 -27.10
C VAL A 405 -16.97 -20.87 -27.72
N ALA A 406 -17.79 -21.92 -27.61
CA ALA A 406 -19.16 -21.89 -28.11
C ALA A 406 -20.04 -20.89 -27.36
N ASN A 407 -19.82 -20.75 -26.05
CA ASN A 407 -20.56 -19.81 -25.22
C ASN A 407 -20.30 -18.36 -25.64
N TRP A 408 -19.03 -17.98 -25.83
CA TRP A 408 -18.64 -16.67 -26.35
C TRP A 408 -19.31 -16.36 -27.68
N SER A 409 -19.35 -17.31 -28.62
CA SER A 409 -20.01 -17.10 -29.90
C SER A 409 -21.53 -16.89 -29.77
N ARG A 410 -22.20 -17.63 -28.87
CA ARG A 410 -23.64 -17.46 -28.63
C ARG A 410 -23.95 -16.14 -27.95
N GLU A 411 -23.18 -15.77 -26.93
CA GLU A 411 -23.36 -14.51 -26.22
C GLU A 411 -23.10 -13.31 -27.13
N ALA A 412 -22.05 -13.36 -27.97
CA ALA A 412 -21.82 -12.33 -28.98
C ALA A 412 -22.96 -12.26 -30.00
N ALA A 413 -23.44 -13.39 -30.54
CA ALA A 413 -24.59 -13.40 -31.46
C ALA A 413 -25.89 -12.88 -30.81
N ARG A 414 -26.05 -13.06 -29.49
CA ARG A 414 -27.21 -12.58 -28.74
C ARG A 414 -27.13 -11.09 -28.41
N PHE A 415 -25.99 -10.64 -27.89
CA PHE A 415 -25.83 -9.31 -27.31
C PHE A 415 -25.20 -8.29 -28.27
N ALA A 416 -24.48 -8.73 -29.29
CA ALA A 416 -23.82 -7.87 -30.27
C ALA A 416 -23.92 -8.51 -31.69
N PRO A 417 -25.15 -8.70 -32.23
CA PRO A 417 -25.37 -9.45 -33.47
C PRO A 417 -24.73 -8.80 -34.72
N SER A 418 -24.42 -7.51 -34.66
CA SER A 418 -23.73 -6.77 -35.72
C SER A 418 -22.22 -7.05 -35.79
N VAL A 419 -21.65 -7.70 -34.77
CA VAL A 419 -20.21 -7.94 -34.64
C VAL A 419 -19.81 -9.27 -35.29
N PRO A 420 -18.86 -9.28 -36.24
CA PRO A 420 -18.34 -10.53 -36.80
C PRO A 420 -17.60 -11.35 -35.74
N VAL A 421 -17.98 -12.62 -35.54
CA VAL A 421 -17.29 -13.52 -34.60
C VAL A 421 -16.59 -14.64 -35.33
N LEU A 422 -15.26 -14.69 -35.21
CA LEU A 422 -14.41 -15.70 -35.86
C LEU A 422 -13.91 -16.69 -34.82
N ARG A 423 -14.14 -17.99 -35.03
CA ARG A 423 -13.59 -19.05 -34.18
C ARG A 423 -12.23 -19.49 -34.71
N PHE A 424 -11.16 -19.08 -34.05
CA PHE A 424 -9.80 -19.52 -34.37
C PHE A 424 -9.44 -20.81 -33.62
N HIS A 425 -10.18 -21.88 -33.92
CA HIS A 425 -10.00 -23.20 -33.31
C HIS A 425 -10.27 -24.32 -34.34
N GLY A 426 -9.72 -25.52 -34.13
CA GLY A 426 -9.93 -26.67 -35.04
C GLY A 426 -9.10 -26.59 -36.33
N THR A 427 -9.56 -27.24 -37.40
CA THR A 427 -8.83 -27.38 -38.68
C THR A 427 -9.05 -26.22 -39.65
N THR A 428 -10.06 -25.37 -39.42
CA THR A 428 -10.42 -24.21 -40.27
C THR A 428 -9.90 -22.89 -39.68
N ARG A 429 -8.65 -22.89 -39.19
CA ARG A 429 -8.00 -21.71 -38.59
C ARG A 429 -7.48 -20.79 -39.68
N ASN A 430 -8.13 -19.65 -39.91
CA ASN A 430 -7.65 -18.60 -40.79
C ASN A 430 -7.66 -17.23 -40.08
N LEU A 431 -6.60 -16.45 -40.26
CA LEU A 431 -6.47 -15.05 -39.81
C LEU A 431 -6.24 -14.09 -40.98
N ASP A 432 -6.27 -14.59 -42.22
CA ASP A 432 -6.28 -13.74 -43.41
C ASP A 432 -7.60 -12.96 -43.42
N ASP A 433 -7.50 -11.64 -43.65
CA ASP A 433 -8.64 -10.71 -43.74
C ASP A 433 -9.56 -10.62 -42.51
N VAL A 434 -9.00 -10.63 -41.29
CA VAL A 434 -9.77 -10.35 -40.05
C VAL A 434 -10.43 -8.97 -40.15
N PRO A 435 -11.78 -8.86 -40.06
CA PRO A 435 -12.47 -7.58 -40.10
C PRO A 435 -12.01 -6.64 -38.97
N PRO A 436 -11.91 -5.33 -39.22
CA PRO A 436 -11.53 -4.32 -38.22
C PRO A 436 -12.36 -4.34 -36.93
N ASP A 437 -13.62 -4.75 -36.99
CA ASP A 437 -14.54 -4.82 -35.85
C ASP A 437 -14.84 -6.25 -35.42
N ALA A 438 -14.03 -7.24 -35.82
CA ALA A 438 -14.28 -8.63 -35.46
C ALA A 438 -13.85 -8.97 -34.02
N ILE A 439 -14.55 -9.93 -33.43
CA ILE A 439 -14.12 -10.67 -32.25
C ILE A 439 -13.59 -12.04 -32.69
N VAL A 440 -12.32 -12.30 -32.42
CA VAL A 440 -11.68 -13.59 -32.67
C VAL A 440 -11.61 -14.38 -31.37
N VAL A 441 -12.25 -15.55 -31.32
CA VAL A 441 -12.26 -16.43 -30.14
C VAL A 441 -11.32 -17.61 -30.37
N THR A 442 -10.33 -17.76 -29.49
CA THR A 442 -9.32 -18.82 -29.53
C THR A 442 -9.13 -19.48 -28.16
N THR A 443 -8.24 -20.47 -28.10
CA THR A 443 -7.96 -21.20 -26.86
C THR A 443 -6.51 -21.06 -26.40
N TYR A 444 -6.29 -21.19 -25.09
CA TYR A 444 -4.94 -21.20 -24.52
C TYR A 444 -4.02 -22.24 -25.20
N GLY A 445 -4.55 -23.39 -25.60
CA GLY A 445 -3.80 -24.41 -26.33
C GLY A 445 -3.35 -23.95 -27.73
N VAL A 446 -4.15 -23.12 -28.41
CA VAL A 446 -3.78 -22.51 -29.69
C VAL A 446 -2.72 -21.42 -29.49
N VAL A 447 -2.92 -20.52 -28.51
CA VAL A 447 -1.95 -19.47 -28.17
C VAL A 447 -0.55 -20.06 -27.92
N ARG A 448 -0.44 -21.16 -27.17
CA ARG A 448 0.84 -21.85 -26.90
C ARG A 448 1.60 -22.31 -28.16
N ARG A 449 0.90 -22.51 -29.28
CA ARG A 449 1.45 -23.06 -30.53
C ARG A 449 1.57 -22.01 -31.62
N GLN A 450 0.73 -20.99 -31.61
CA GLN A 450 0.56 -20.05 -32.73
C GLN A 450 0.56 -18.59 -32.27
N ALA A 451 1.21 -18.27 -31.14
CA ALA A 451 1.35 -16.90 -30.66
C ALA A 451 1.99 -15.96 -31.69
N GLU A 452 2.99 -16.43 -32.44
CA GLU A 452 3.64 -15.64 -33.49
C GLU A 452 2.67 -15.24 -34.61
N GLN A 453 1.81 -16.17 -35.04
CA GLN A 453 0.78 -15.89 -36.04
C GLN A 453 -0.26 -14.90 -35.49
N LEU A 454 -0.68 -15.08 -34.23
CA LEU A 454 -1.59 -14.14 -33.56
C LEU A 454 -0.95 -12.76 -33.40
N ALA A 455 0.38 -12.68 -33.23
CA ALA A 455 1.10 -11.42 -33.07
C ALA A 455 1.18 -10.59 -34.36
N GLN A 456 0.87 -11.17 -35.52
CA GLN A 456 0.84 -10.46 -36.80
C GLN A 456 -0.40 -9.56 -36.96
N VAL A 457 -1.44 -9.76 -36.15
CA VAL A 457 -2.66 -8.95 -36.17
C VAL A 457 -2.54 -7.79 -35.18
N SER A 458 -2.93 -6.59 -35.59
CA SER A 458 -2.96 -5.41 -34.71
C SER A 458 -4.22 -5.40 -33.84
N TRP A 459 -4.15 -6.04 -32.67
CA TRP A 459 -5.29 -6.13 -31.76
C TRP A 459 -5.56 -4.82 -31.01
N GLY A 460 -6.82 -4.38 -31.02
CA GLY A 460 -7.26 -3.28 -30.16
C GLY A 460 -7.42 -3.75 -28.71
N LEU A 461 -7.92 -4.98 -28.52
CA LEU A 461 -8.13 -5.61 -27.22
C LEU A 461 -7.66 -7.06 -27.25
N VAL A 462 -7.02 -7.50 -26.18
CA VAL A 462 -6.85 -8.93 -25.88
C VAL A 462 -7.46 -9.23 -24.52
N ALA A 463 -8.44 -10.12 -24.48
CA ALA A 463 -9.04 -10.59 -23.24
C ALA A 463 -8.64 -12.05 -22.95
N ALA A 464 -8.17 -12.31 -21.74
CA ALA A 464 -7.94 -13.66 -21.24
C ALA A 464 -9.09 -14.04 -20.31
N ASP A 465 -10.00 -14.88 -20.79
CA ASP A 465 -11.12 -15.40 -20.00
C ASP A 465 -10.69 -16.65 -19.21
N GLU A 466 -11.19 -16.79 -17.98
CA GLU A 466 -10.70 -17.77 -17.01
C GLU A 466 -9.16 -17.67 -16.89
N ALA A 467 -8.69 -16.46 -16.53
CA ALA A 467 -7.28 -16.09 -16.50
C ALA A 467 -6.42 -16.88 -15.48
N GLN A 468 -7.01 -17.77 -14.67
CA GLN A 468 -6.25 -18.75 -13.89
C GLN A 468 -5.32 -19.62 -14.75
N ASN A 469 -5.60 -19.76 -16.04
CA ASN A 469 -4.75 -20.47 -17.00
C ASN A 469 -3.39 -19.79 -17.27
N ILE A 470 -3.19 -18.54 -16.82
CA ILE A 470 -1.94 -17.77 -17.00
C ILE A 470 -1.30 -17.30 -15.69
N LYS A 471 -1.79 -17.75 -14.52
CA LYS A 471 -1.26 -17.37 -13.19
C LYS A 471 0.18 -17.80 -12.94
N ASN A 472 0.63 -18.90 -13.56
CA ASN A 472 2.04 -19.29 -13.49
C ASN A 472 2.84 -18.54 -14.59
N PRO A 473 3.65 -17.53 -14.24
CA PRO A 473 4.38 -16.73 -15.22
C PRO A 473 5.47 -17.52 -15.96
N MET A 474 5.92 -18.63 -15.37
CA MET A 474 6.90 -19.53 -16.00
C MET A 474 6.25 -20.50 -16.98
N SER A 475 4.92 -20.61 -17.00
CA SER A 475 4.22 -21.50 -17.92
C SER A 475 4.42 -21.07 -19.38
N ARG A 476 4.49 -22.05 -20.28
CA ARG A 476 4.55 -21.77 -21.73
C ARG A 476 3.35 -20.93 -22.18
N THR A 477 2.17 -21.11 -21.58
CA THR A 477 0.97 -20.33 -21.89
C THR A 477 1.17 -18.86 -21.56
N ALA A 478 1.58 -18.53 -20.33
CA ALA A 478 1.81 -17.16 -19.88
C ALA A 478 2.90 -16.46 -20.70
N ARG A 479 3.98 -17.18 -21.05
CA ARG A 479 5.02 -16.65 -21.94
C ARG A 479 4.51 -16.39 -23.36
N SER A 480 3.69 -17.30 -23.91
CA SER A 480 3.20 -17.19 -25.29
C SER A 480 2.19 -16.05 -25.46
N ILE A 481 1.27 -15.88 -24.51
CA ILE A 481 0.24 -14.81 -24.60
C ILE A 481 0.85 -13.41 -24.52
N ARG A 482 2.00 -13.26 -23.86
CA ARG A 482 2.76 -11.99 -23.77
C ARG A 482 3.38 -11.55 -25.09
N LEU A 483 3.56 -12.47 -26.05
CA LEU A 483 4.07 -12.15 -27.39
C LEU A 483 3.02 -11.44 -28.26
N ILE A 484 1.74 -11.46 -27.84
CA ILE A 484 0.64 -10.88 -28.62
C ILE A 484 0.52 -9.39 -28.26
N PRO A 485 0.79 -8.46 -29.19
CA PRO A 485 0.63 -7.03 -28.96
C PRO A 485 -0.86 -6.67 -28.89
N ALA A 486 -1.19 -5.67 -28.07
CA ALA A 486 -2.55 -5.16 -27.94
C ALA A 486 -2.51 -3.73 -27.40
N ASP A 487 -3.46 -2.88 -27.81
CA ASP A 487 -3.59 -1.54 -27.21
C ASP A 487 -4.02 -1.61 -25.74
N ALA A 488 -4.87 -2.58 -25.38
CA ALA A 488 -5.26 -2.86 -23.99
C ALA A 488 -5.52 -4.35 -23.76
N ARG A 489 -5.29 -4.82 -22.53
CA ARG A 489 -5.37 -6.24 -22.15
C ARG A 489 -6.21 -6.43 -20.90
N PHE A 490 -7.21 -7.29 -20.94
CA PHE A 490 -8.07 -7.55 -19.78
C PHE A 490 -8.03 -9.02 -19.36
N ALA A 491 -7.77 -9.26 -18.08
CA ALA A 491 -7.90 -10.59 -17.48
C ALA A 491 -9.29 -10.72 -16.85
N LEU A 492 -10.06 -11.73 -17.26
CA LEU A 492 -11.38 -12.02 -16.69
C LEU A 492 -11.24 -13.26 -15.80
N THR A 493 -11.57 -13.13 -14.52
CA THR A 493 -11.46 -14.22 -13.54
C THR A 493 -12.50 -14.06 -12.44
N GLY A 494 -12.88 -15.13 -11.75
CA GLY A 494 -13.67 -15.04 -10.51
C GLY A 494 -12.80 -14.88 -9.26
N THR A 495 -11.55 -15.32 -9.34
CA THR A 495 -10.58 -15.28 -8.23
C THR A 495 -9.24 -14.73 -8.74
N PRO A 496 -9.00 -13.41 -8.59
CA PRO A 496 -7.77 -12.79 -9.08
C PRO A 496 -6.54 -13.28 -8.32
N VAL A 497 -6.71 -13.58 -7.04
CA VAL A 497 -5.75 -14.29 -6.18
C VAL A 497 -6.43 -15.59 -5.77
N GLU A 498 -5.81 -16.72 -6.10
CA GLU A 498 -6.33 -18.03 -5.70
C GLU A 498 -5.38 -18.71 -4.75
N ASN A 499 -4.06 -18.60 -4.96
CA ASN A 499 -3.08 -19.33 -4.17
C ASN A 499 -2.02 -18.41 -3.56
N ARG A 500 -1.45 -17.48 -4.33
CA ARG A 500 -0.32 -16.61 -3.91
C ARG A 500 -0.40 -15.23 -4.57
N LEU A 501 0.19 -14.20 -3.97
CA LEU A 501 0.37 -12.86 -4.54
C LEU A 501 1.16 -12.88 -5.86
N VAL A 502 1.97 -13.91 -6.09
CA VAL A 502 2.63 -14.13 -7.40
C VAL A 502 1.60 -14.35 -8.53
N ASP A 503 0.43 -14.91 -8.23
CA ASP A 503 -0.65 -15.06 -9.20
C ASP A 503 -1.19 -13.70 -9.64
N LEU A 504 -1.38 -12.79 -8.67
CA LEU A 504 -1.80 -11.41 -8.90
C LEU A 504 -0.74 -10.67 -9.73
N TRP A 505 0.53 -10.84 -9.38
CA TRP A 505 1.65 -10.30 -10.14
C TRP A 505 1.63 -10.77 -11.59
N ALA A 506 1.42 -12.07 -11.83
CA ALA A 506 1.43 -12.64 -13.18
C ALA A 506 0.32 -12.06 -14.07
N LEU A 507 -0.87 -11.81 -13.48
CA LEU A 507 -1.99 -11.17 -14.16
C LEU A 507 -1.70 -9.69 -14.43
N LEU A 508 -1.33 -8.93 -13.41
CA LEU A 508 -1.09 -7.48 -13.53
C LEU A 508 0.10 -7.16 -14.41
N ASP A 509 1.16 -7.94 -14.36
CA ASP A 509 2.32 -7.76 -15.24
C ASP A 509 1.99 -8.12 -16.70
N TRP A 510 0.93 -8.92 -16.96
CA TRP A 510 0.44 -9.15 -18.32
C TRP A 510 -0.49 -8.03 -18.78
N THR A 511 -1.42 -7.58 -17.94
CA THR A 511 -2.40 -6.54 -18.30
C THR A 511 -1.77 -5.14 -18.33
N THR A 512 -0.83 -4.90 -17.42
CA THR A 512 -0.20 -3.61 -17.12
C THR A 512 1.31 -3.80 -16.86
N PRO A 513 2.09 -4.15 -17.90
CA PRO A 513 3.50 -4.51 -17.75
C PRO A 513 4.33 -3.45 -17.01
N GLY A 514 5.19 -3.92 -16.10
CA GLY A 514 6.11 -3.08 -15.32
C GLY A 514 5.50 -2.42 -14.08
N LEU A 515 4.17 -2.42 -13.89
CA LEU A 515 3.50 -1.81 -12.73
C LEU A 515 4.10 -2.26 -11.38
N LEU A 516 4.35 -3.56 -11.25
CA LEU A 516 4.89 -4.18 -10.04
C LEU A 516 6.40 -4.48 -10.13
N GLY A 517 7.03 -4.07 -11.23
CA GLY A 517 8.43 -4.38 -11.51
C GLY A 517 8.72 -5.88 -11.70
N PRO A 518 10.01 -6.26 -11.75
CA PRO A 518 10.44 -7.63 -11.97
C PRO A 518 9.98 -8.59 -10.85
N LEU A 519 9.66 -9.84 -11.22
CA LEU A 519 9.14 -10.87 -10.31
C LEU A 519 10.00 -11.08 -9.06
N GLU A 520 11.32 -11.13 -9.20
CA GLU A 520 12.23 -11.36 -8.07
C GLU A 520 12.20 -10.21 -7.06
N ARG A 521 12.11 -8.97 -7.55
CA ARG A 521 11.95 -7.79 -6.69
C ARG A 521 10.61 -7.84 -5.97
N PHE A 522 9.52 -8.06 -6.71
CA PHE A 522 8.18 -8.17 -6.14
C PHE A 522 8.09 -9.26 -5.07
N ARG A 523 8.75 -10.41 -5.27
CA ARG A 523 8.81 -11.48 -4.27
C ARG A 523 9.46 -11.03 -2.98
N HIS A 524 10.62 -10.37 -3.07
CA HIS A 524 11.40 -9.97 -1.91
C HIS A 524 10.79 -8.78 -1.17
N GLU A 525 10.31 -7.77 -1.89
CA GLU A 525 9.84 -6.51 -1.31
C GLU A 525 8.34 -6.51 -0.97
N VAL A 526 7.56 -7.43 -1.55
CA VAL A 526 6.10 -7.44 -1.37
C VAL A 526 5.58 -8.82 -0.97
N ALA A 527 5.81 -9.87 -1.77
CA ALA A 527 5.14 -11.15 -1.54
C ALA A 527 5.57 -11.80 -0.22
N ILE A 528 6.88 -11.86 0.07
CA ILE A 528 7.40 -12.44 1.32
C ILE A 528 6.96 -11.62 2.55
N PRO A 529 7.14 -10.28 2.58
CA PRO A 529 6.66 -9.46 3.70
C PRO A 529 5.16 -9.63 3.97
N VAL A 530 4.32 -9.69 2.94
CA VAL A 530 2.87 -9.80 3.10
C VAL A 530 2.42 -11.22 3.46
N GLU A 531 2.91 -12.24 2.77
CA GLU A 531 2.44 -13.62 2.95
C GLU A 531 3.06 -14.29 4.19
N ARG A 532 4.37 -14.10 4.41
CA ARG A 532 5.13 -14.78 5.45
C ARG A 532 5.27 -13.93 6.71
N ASP A 533 5.69 -12.68 6.54
CA ASP A 533 6.00 -11.81 7.68
C ASP A 533 4.76 -11.04 8.19
N GLN A 534 3.64 -11.14 7.45
CA GLN A 534 2.34 -10.53 7.75
C GLN A 534 2.40 -9.01 7.97
N ASP A 535 3.26 -8.33 7.20
CA ASP A 535 3.48 -6.90 7.28
C ASP A 535 2.25 -6.10 6.79
N PRO A 536 1.56 -5.36 7.68
CA PRO A 536 0.37 -4.59 7.32
C PRO A 536 0.68 -3.38 6.43
N GLU A 537 1.86 -2.79 6.52
CA GLU A 537 2.25 -1.63 5.71
C GLU A 537 2.54 -2.04 4.28
N ALA A 538 3.26 -3.16 4.09
CA ALA A 538 3.48 -3.77 2.78
C ALA A 538 2.16 -4.15 2.10
N ALA A 539 1.21 -4.72 2.86
CA ALA A 539 -0.11 -5.11 2.35
C ALA A 539 -0.93 -3.87 1.94
N ALA A 540 -0.95 -2.82 2.76
CA ALA A 540 -1.65 -1.57 2.46
C ALA A 540 -1.05 -0.87 1.24
N SER A 541 0.28 -0.84 1.12
CA SER A 541 0.99 -0.27 -0.04
C SER A 541 0.62 -1.00 -1.33
N LEU A 542 0.67 -2.34 -1.33
CA LEU A 542 0.24 -3.15 -2.46
C LEU A 542 -1.22 -2.90 -2.83
N ALA A 543 -2.12 -2.86 -1.84
CA ALA A 543 -3.54 -2.64 -2.08
C ALA A 543 -3.80 -1.28 -2.75
N ARG A 544 -3.14 -0.21 -2.30
CA ARG A 544 -3.24 1.13 -2.93
C ARG A 544 -2.78 1.12 -4.38
N LEU A 545 -1.66 0.48 -4.67
CA LEU A 545 -1.10 0.40 -6.02
C LEU A 545 -1.99 -0.41 -6.98
N VAL A 546 -2.57 -1.52 -6.50
CA VAL A 546 -3.32 -2.47 -7.32
C VAL A 546 -4.78 -2.07 -7.52
N ARG A 547 -5.39 -1.39 -6.54
CA ARG A 547 -6.83 -1.05 -6.53
C ARG A 547 -7.36 -0.46 -7.84
N PRO A 548 -6.69 0.49 -8.51
CA PRO A 548 -7.20 1.03 -9.78
C PRO A 548 -7.25 0.01 -10.92
N PHE A 549 -6.40 -1.04 -10.87
CA PHE A 549 -6.21 -2.02 -11.94
C PHE A 549 -7.00 -3.32 -11.72
N VAL A 550 -7.71 -3.46 -10.59
CA VAL A 550 -8.49 -4.65 -10.25
C VAL A 550 -9.90 -4.26 -9.84
N LEU A 551 -10.88 -4.57 -10.68
CA LEU A 551 -12.29 -4.41 -10.34
C LEU A 551 -12.86 -5.76 -9.87
N ARG A 552 -13.22 -5.87 -8.60
CA ARG A 552 -13.81 -7.07 -8.01
C ARG A 552 -15.13 -6.74 -7.32
N ARG A 553 -16.18 -7.46 -7.70
CA ARG A 553 -17.51 -7.39 -7.05
C ARG A 553 -18.03 -8.79 -6.81
N ARG A 554 -18.63 -8.99 -5.64
CA ARG A 554 -19.25 -10.26 -5.25
C ARG A 554 -20.76 -10.18 -5.37
N LYS A 555 -21.41 -11.31 -5.62
CA LYS A 555 -22.89 -11.39 -5.66
C LYS A 555 -23.52 -10.94 -4.35
N ILE A 556 -22.84 -11.20 -3.24
CA ILE A 556 -23.26 -10.85 -1.89
C ILE A 556 -23.01 -9.37 -1.54
N ASP A 557 -22.26 -8.63 -2.36
CA ASP A 557 -21.99 -7.22 -2.07
C ASP A 557 -23.30 -6.41 -2.24
N PRO A 558 -23.55 -5.41 -1.37
CA PRO A 558 -24.78 -4.62 -1.41
C PRO A 558 -25.02 -4.00 -2.79
N GLY A 559 -26.23 -4.19 -3.34
CA GLY A 559 -26.65 -3.58 -4.61
C GLY A 559 -26.11 -4.26 -5.89
N ILE A 560 -25.31 -5.33 -5.79
CA ILE A 560 -24.78 -6.02 -6.98
C ILE A 560 -25.80 -6.99 -7.58
N ALA A 561 -26.37 -7.88 -6.78
CA ALA A 561 -27.36 -8.84 -7.25
C ALA A 561 -28.49 -9.06 -6.22
N PRO A 562 -29.22 -8.00 -5.82
CA PRO A 562 -30.28 -8.10 -4.83
C PRO A 562 -31.42 -9.02 -5.25
N GLU A 563 -31.57 -9.29 -6.56
CA GLU A 563 -32.58 -10.19 -7.11
C GLU A 563 -32.23 -11.68 -6.98
N LEU A 564 -30.96 -12.02 -6.66
CA LEU A 564 -30.58 -13.42 -6.53
C LEU A 564 -31.29 -14.04 -5.32
N PRO A 565 -31.97 -15.18 -5.50
CA PRO A 565 -32.58 -15.87 -4.38
C PRO A 565 -31.50 -16.40 -3.43
N PRO A 566 -31.84 -16.67 -2.17
CA PRO A 566 -30.85 -17.11 -1.19
C PRO A 566 -30.15 -18.40 -1.63
N LYS A 567 -28.84 -18.45 -1.40
CA LYS A 567 -28.03 -19.66 -1.48
C LYS A 567 -27.84 -20.20 -0.06
N THR A 568 -28.24 -21.44 0.19
CA THR A 568 -28.05 -22.12 1.47
C THR A 568 -27.02 -23.22 1.29
N GLU A 569 -25.93 -23.18 2.06
CA GLU A 569 -24.91 -24.22 2.07
C GLU A 569 -25.09 -25.09 3.31
N THR A 570 -25.11 -26.40 3.13
CA THR A 570 -25.33 -27.38 4.20
C THR A 570 -24.30 -28.49 4.12
N ASP A 571 -23.55 -28.67 5.20
CA ASP A 571 -22.70 -29.85 5.38
C ASP A 571 -23.57 -31.04 5.78
N ARG A 572 -23.46 -32.11 5.01
CA ARG A 572 -24.12 -33.39 5.28
C ARG A 572 -23.08 -34.39 5.73
N VAL A 573 -22.94 -34.47 7.05
CA VAL A 573 -22.05 -35.43 7.71
C VAL A 573 -22.69 -36.82 7.64
N VAL A 574 -21.94 -37.80 7.16
CA VAL A 574 -22.38 -39.18 7.02
C VAL A 574 -21.34 -40.13 7.62
N ALA A 575 -21.80 -41.19 8.28
CA ALA A 575 -20.92 -42.22 8.80
C ALA A 575 -20.34 -43.08 7.67
N LEU A 576 -19.14 -43.62 7.89
CA LEU A 576 -18.59 -44.67 7.04
C LEU A 576 -19.31 -46.00 7.28
N THR A 577 -19.42 -46.83 6.24
CA THR A 577 -19.79 -48.25 6.44
C THR A 577 -18.64 -49.02 7.08
N ALA A 578 -18.93 -50.20 7.65
CA ALA A 578 -17.90 -51.08 8.21
C ALA A 578 -16.83 -51.46 7.18
N GLU A 579 -17.22 -51.66 5.92
CA GLU A 579 -16.28 -51.91 4.82
C GLU A 579 -15.38 -50.68 4.58
N GLN A 580 -15.96 -49.48 4.51
CA GLN A 580 -15.19 -48.25 4.31
C GLN A 580 -14.24 -47.98 5.47
N ALA A 581 -14.68 -48.10 6.71
CA ALA A 581 -13.84 -47.90 7.90
C ALA A 581 -12.64 -48.86 7.91
N THR A 582 -12.87 -50.13 7.56
CA THR A 582 -11.81 -51.15 7.46
C THR A 582 -10.79 -50.80 6.38
N LEU A 583 -11.26 -50.46 5.17
CA LEU A 583 -10.38 -50.06 4.06
C LEU A 583 -9.62 -48.78 4.37
N TYR A 584 -10.28 -47.82 5.01
CA TYR A 584 -9.71 -46.53 5.38
C TYR A 584 -8.57 -46.71 6.38
N ALA A 585 -8.81 -47.44 7.48
CA ALA A 585 -7.79 -47.72 8.48
C ALA A 585 -6.57 -48.45 7.90
N ALA A 586 -6.80 -49.50 7.10
CA ALA A 586 -5.74 -50.25 6.44
C ALA A 586 -4.89 -49.39 5.49
N MET A 587 -5.53 -48.49 4.71
CA MET A 587 -4.84 -47.59 3.80
C MET A 587 -3.98 -46.55 4.55
N VAL A 588 -4.49 -46.03 5.68
CA VAL A 588 -3.72 -45.10 6.53
C VAL A 588 -2.48 -45.80 7.08
N GLU A 589 -2.64 -46.98 7.68
CA GLU A 589 -1.54 -47.74 8.27
C GLU A 589 -0.47 -48.08 7.22
N GLU A 590 -0.86 -48.72 6.10
CA GLU A 590 0.07 -49.19 5.07
C GLU A 590 0.88 -48.05 4.44
N VAL A 591 0.24 -46.90 4.15
CA VAL A 591 0.92 -45.81 3.45
C VAL A 591 1.67 -44.89 4.41
N MET A 592 1.21 -44.70 5.66
CA MET A 592 1.98 -43.93 6.64
C MET A 592 3.32 -44.59 6.96
N ASP A 593 3.36 -45.92 7.08
CA ASP A 593 4.62 -46.66 7.25
C ASP A 593 5.60 -46.42 6.09
N GLN A 594 5.09 -46.25 4.87
CA GLN A 594 5.93 -45.91 3.70
C GLN A 594 6.37 -44.45 3.72
N VAL A 595 5.50 -43.53 4.18
CA VAL A 595 5.78 -42.09 4.26
C VAL A 595 6.91 -41.80 5.25
N GLU A 596 6.90 -42.44 6.41
CA GLU A 596 7.95 -42.27 7.45
C GLU A 596 9.34 -42.69 6.98
N ASN A 597 9.39 -43.60 6.01
CA ASN A 597 10.65 -44.10 5.44
C ASN A 597 11.03 -43.39 4.13
N ALA A 598 10.30 -42.35 3.72
CA ALA A 598 10.50 -41.66 2.44
C ALA A 598 10.79 -40.17 2.62
N GLU A 599 11.64 -39.62 1.75
CA GLU A 599 11.98 -38.19 1.76
C GLU A 599 11.69 -37.50 0.42
N GLY A 600 11.64 -36.17 0.45
CA GLY A 600 11.61 -35.33 -0.74
C GLY A 600 10.39 -35.57 -1.65
N MET A 601 10.65 -35.89 -2.93
CA MET A 601 9.57 -36.08 -3.92
C MET A 601 8.84 -37.43 -3.74
N ALA A 602 9.54 -38.46 -3.24
CA ALA A 602 8.94 -39.76 -2.98
C ALA A 602 7.89 -39.66 -1.87
N ARG A 603 8.23 -38.97 -0.77
CA ARG A 603 7.28 -38.66 0.32
C ARG A 603 6.03 -37.95 -0.19
N ARG A 604 6.21 -36.86 -0.94
CA ARG A 604 5.08 -36.09 -1.52
C ARG A 604 4.19 -36.97 -2.42
N GLY A 605 4.77 -37.88 -3.19
CA GLY A 605 4.01 -38.84 -4.00
C GLY A 605 3.17 -39.80 -3.17
N LEU A 606 3.71 -40.32 -2.07
CA LEU A 606 2.99 -41.20 -1.14
C LEU A 606 1.86 -40.49 -0.42
N VAL A 607 2.08 -39.25 0.04
CA VAL A 607 1.03 -38.44 0.68
C VAL A 607 -0.14 -38.21 -0.30
N LEU A 608 0.15 -37.84 -1.56
CA LEU A 608 -0.90 -37.67 -2.57
C LEU A 608 -1.63 -39.00 -2.87
N LYS A 609 -0.91 -40.14 -2.88
CA LYS A 609 -1.51 -41.48 -3.02
C LYS A 609 -2.46 -41.78 -1.86
N LEU A 610 -2.02 -41.50 -0.61
CA LEU A 610 -2.82 -41.66 0.59
C LEU A 610 -4.11 -40.85 0.50
N LEU A 611 -4.01 -39.53 0.32
CA LEU A 611 -5.16 -38.64 0.24
C LEU A 611 -6.14 -39.04 -0.87
N SER A 612 -5.63 -39.37 -2.05
CA SER A 612 -6.47 -39.82 -3.17
C SER A 612 -7.19 -41.13 -2.83
N GLY A 613 -6.51 -42.09 -2.21
CA GLY A 613 -7.11 -43.36 -1.79
C GLY A 613 -8.19 -43.17 -0.73
N LEU A 614 -7.92 -42.37 0.30
CA LEU A 614 -8.90 -42.07 1.36
C LEU A 614 -10.16 -41.41 0.79
N LYS A 615 -10.01 -40.44 -0.11
CA LYS A 615 -11.16 -39.83 -0.82
C LYS A 615 -11.98 -40.86 -1.60
N GLN A 616 -11.31 -41.78 -2.32
CA GLN A 616 -12.00 -42.84 -3.06
C GLN A 616 -12.75 -43.80 -2.13
N ILE A 617 -12.18 -44.13 -0.97
CA ILE A 617 -12.82 -44.99 0.04
C ILE A 617 -14.04 -44.29 0.64
N CYS A 618 -13.91 -43.01 1.04
CA CYS A 618 -15.02 -42.18 1.54
C CYS A 618 -16.16 -42.09 0.52
N ASN A 619 -15.83 -41.95 -0.76
CA ASN A 619 -16.80 -41.96 -1.85
C ASN A 619 -17.51 -43.30 -2.00
N HIS A 620 -16.75 -44.37 -2.27
CA HIS A 620 -17.30 -45.71 -2.43
C HIS A 620 -16.19 -46.79 -2.48
N PRO A 621 -16.30 -47.92 -1.74
CA PRO A 621 -15.34 -49.02 -1.83
C PRO A 621 -15.08 -49.53 -3.25
N ALA A 622 -16.13 -49.70 -4.06
CA ALA A 622 -16.02 -50.09 -5.46
C ALA A 622 -15.20 -49.11 -6.33
N GLN A 623 -15.11 -47.82 -5.99
CA GLN A 623 -14.26 -46.88 -6.69
C GLN A 623 -12.78 -47.21 -6.41
N PHE A 624 -12.43 -47.37 -5.14
CA PHE A 624 -11.08 -47.68 -4.67
C PHE A 624 -10.62 -49.08 -5.12
N LEU A 625 -11.48 -50.08 -4.99
CA LEU A 625 -11.22 -51.48 -5.35
C LEU A 625 -11.40 -51.78 -6.85
N HIS A 626 -11.79 -50.77 -7.64
CA HIS A 626 -12.05 -50.88 -9.09
C HIS A 626 -13.09 -51.96 -9.44
N GLN A 627 -14.18 -52.03 -8.67
CA GLN A 627 -15.26 -53.00 -8.86
C GLN A 627 -16.44 -52.38 -9.61
N PRO A 628 -17.18 -53.16 -10.43
CA PRO A 628 -18.32 -52.65 -11.16
C PRO A 628 -19.61 -52.51 -10.33
N GLY A 629 -19.70 -53.19 -9.18
CA GLY A 629 -20.87 -53.29 -8.30
C GLY A 629 -20.85 -54.62 -7.51
N PRO A 630 -21.84 -54.90 -6.63
CA PRO A 630 -22.99 -54.04 -6.28
C PRO A 630 -22.55 -52.78 -5.52
N LEU A 631 -23.38 -51.73 -5.59
CA LEU A 631 -23.09 -50.41 -5.00
C LEU A 631 -23.92 -50.11 -3.74
N ALA A 632 -25.19 -50.46 -3.74
CA ALA A 632 -26.10 -50.16 -2.63
C ALA A 632 -25.59 -50.71 -1.29
N GLY A 633 -25.70 -49.91 -0.22
CA GLY A 633 -25.38 -50.31 1.15
C GLY A 633 -23.88 -50.45 1.47
N ARG A 634 -23.00 -50.02 0.55
CA ARG A 634 -21.54 -50.08 0.74
C ARG A 634 -20.90 -48.72 0.99
N SER A 635 -21.65 -47.62 0.81
CA SER A 635 -21.15 -46.26 1.02
C SER A 635 -22.21 -45.38 1.68
N GLY A 636 -21.89 -44.81 2.84
CA GLY A 636 -22.79 -43.89 3.53
C GLY A 636 -23.09 -42.63 2.71
N LYS A 637 -22.12 -42.13 1.93
CA LYS A 637 -22.33 -41.00 1.01
C LYS A 637 -23.28 -41.36 -0.12
N LEU A 638 -23.12 -42.54 -0.73
CA LEU A 638 -23.97 -42.96 -1.83
C LEU A 638 -25.42 -43.10 -1.34
N ASP A 639 -25.62 -43.77 -0.22
CA ASP A 639 -26.96 -44.00 0.35
C ASP A 639 -27.65 -42.65 0.68
N ALA A 640 -26.95 -41.73 1.34
CA ALA A 640 -27.49 -40.40 1.68
C ALA A 640 -27.78 -39.52 0.45
N VAL A 641 -26.93 -39.58 -0.58
CA VAL A 641 -27.15 -38.82 -1.82
C VAL A 641 -28.31 -39.42 -2.62
N THR A 642 -28.48 -40.73 -2.64
CA THR A 642 -29.63 -41.38 -3.30
C THR A 642 -30.94 -40.91 -2.66
N GLU A 643 -31.07 -40.97 -1.33
CA GLU A 643 -32.27 -40.49 -0.61
C GLU A 643 -32.58 -39.01 -0.89
N LEU A 644 -31.54 -38.18 -0.87
CA LEU A 644 -31.66 -36.76 -1.18
C LEU A 644 -32.18 -36.54 -2.61
N ILE A 645 -31.57 -37.19 -3.60
CA ILE A 645 -31.95 -37.02 -5.00
C ILE A 645 -33.36 -37.55 -5.25
N ASP A 646 -33.75 -38.65 -4.60
CA ASP A 646 -35.10 -39.18 -4.67
C ASP A 646 -36.13 -38.13 -4.22
N THR A 647 -35.83 -37.44 -3.11
CA THR A 647 -36.67 -36.35 -2.59
C THR A 647 -36.77 -35.20 -3.59
N ILE A 648 -35.62 -34.69 -4.05
CA ILE A 648 -35.54 -33.55 -4.99
C ILE A 648 -36.30 -33.83 -6.29
N VAL A 649 -36.08 -35.00 -6.88
CA VAL A 649 -36.70 -35.37 -8.16
C VAL A 649 -38.21 -35.60 -7.99
N THR A 650 -38.66 -36.14 -6.84
CA THR A 650 -40.08 -36.31 -6.52
C THR A 650 -40.80 -34.96 -6.41
N GLU A 651 -40.11 -33.92 -5.96
CA GLU A 651 -40.62 -32.54 -5.91
C GLU A 651 -40.59 -31.84 -7.28
N GLY A 652 -40.13 -32.51 -8.34
CA GLY A 652 -40.04 -31.97 -9.70
C GLY A 652 -38.88 -31.00 -9.91
N GLU A 653 -37.90 -31.03 -9.00
CA GLU A 653 -36.71 -30.19 -9.05
C GLU A 653 -35.55 -30.88 -9.80
N SER A 654 -34.46 -30.14 -10.01
CA SER A 654 -33.28 -30.64 -10.72
C SER A 654 -32.01 -30.42 -9.90
N VAL A 655 -31.09 -31.37 -10.02
CA VAL A 655 -29.89 -31.45 -9.18
C VAL A 655 -28.63 -31.64 -10.03
N LEU A 656 -27.58 -30.91 -9.65
CA LEU A 656 -26.22 -31.11 -10.14
C LEU A 656 -25.43 -31.93 -9.12
N VAL A 657 -24.76 -33.00 -9.57
CA VAL A 657 -23.90 -33.82 -8.69
C VAL A 657 -22.46 -33.72 -9.17
N PHE A 658 -21.63 -33.03 -8.39
CA PHE A 658 -20.21 -32.85 -8.69
C PHE A 658 -19.35 -33.93 -8.04
N THR A 659 -18.42 -34.47 -8.83
CA THR A 659 -17.37 -35.38 -8.34
C THR A 659 -16.05 -35.11 -9.04
N GLN A 660 -14.93 -35.30 -8.34
CA GLN A 660 -13.59 -35.16 -8.90
C GLN A 660 -13.19 -36.32 -9.80
N PHE A 661 -13.79 -37.48 -9.57
CA PHE A 661 -13.36 -38.72 -10.16
C PHE A 661 -14.32 -39.17 -11.25
N VAL A 662 -13.81 -39.30 -12.47
CA VAL A 662 -14.61 -39.76 -13.61
C VAL A 662 -15.16 -41.17 -13.37
N THR A 663 -14.38 -42.04 -12.73
CA THR A 663 -14.82 -43.38 -12.32
C THR A 663 -16.03 -43.32 -11.40
N MET A 664 -16.03 -42.42 -10.40
CA MET A 664 -17.18 -42.23 -9.52
C MET A 664 -18.38 -41.66 -10.26
N GLY A 665 -18.18 -40.72 -11.18
CA GLY A 665 -19.26 -40.19 -12.02
C GLY A 665 -19.99 -41.27 -12.82
N HIS A 666 -19.26 -42.26 -13.36
CA HIS A 666 -19.87 -43.43 -14.00
C HIS A 666 -20.58 -44.38 -13.03
N LEU A 667 -20.10 -44.51 -11.78
CA LEU A 667 -20.77 -45.29 -10.74
C LEU A 667 -22.08 -44.60 -10.32
N LEU A 668 -22.05 -43.29 -10.07
CA LEU A 668 -23.20 -42.45 -9.75
C LEU A 668 -24.24 -42.49 -10.86
N GLN A 669 -23.83 -42.28 -12.12
CA GLN A 669 -24.77 -42.33 -13.24
C GLN A 669 -25.50 -43.67 -13.30
N ARG A 670 -24.77 -44.79 -13.19
CA ARG A 670 -25.39 -46.13 -13.22
C ARG A 670 -26.30 -46.38 -12.03
N HIS A 671 -25.91 -45.97 -10.83
CA HIS A 671 -26.72 -46.18 -9.62
C HIS A 671 -27.98 -45.32 -9.61
N LEU A 672 -27.84 -44.02 -9.92
CA LEU A 672 -28.93 -43.06 -9.89
C LEU A 672 -29.90 -43.21 -11.07
N SER A 673 -29.50 -43.92 -12.13
CA SER A 673 -30.40 -44.33 -13.23
C SER A 673 -31.26 -45.55 -12.85
N ALA A 674 -31.15 -46.07 -11.62
CA ALA A 674 -32.10 -47.06 -11.13
C ALA A 674 -33.54 -46.50 -11.21
N ASP A 675 -34.51 -47.39 -11.40
CA ASP A 675 -35.93 -47.04 -11.54
C ASP A 675 -36.25 -46.11 -12.74
N ASP A 676 -35.54 -46.31 -13.86
CA ASP A 676 -35.71 -45.61 -15.14
C ASP A 676 -35.56 -44.07 -15.05
N ARG A 677 -34.89 -43.57 -14.01
CA ARG A 677 -34.61 -42.13 -13.84
C ARG A 677 -33.64 -41.64 -14.92
N PRO A 678 -33.97 -40.56 -15.66
CA PRO A 678 -33.03 -39.94 -16.59
C PRO A 678 -31.86 -39.28 -15.85
N VAL A 679 -30.65 -39.84 -16.01
CA VAL A 679 -29.41 -39.30 -15.44
C VAL A 679 -28.32 -39.23 -16.51
N GLU A 680 -27.73 -38.05 -16.66
CA GLU A 680 -26.62 -37.84 -17.59
C GLU A 680 -25.33 -37.51 -16.86
N PHE A 681 -24.18 -37.82 -17.49
CA PHE A 681 -22.86 -37.54 -16.94
C PHE A 681 -22.01 -36.69 -17.90
N LEU A 682 -21.72 -35.46 -17.50
CA LEU A 682 -20.89 -34.52 -18.25
C LEU A 682 -19.44 -34.58 -17.76
N HIS A 683 -18.54 -35.06 -18.64
CA HIS A 683 -17.11 -35.21 -18.34
C HIS A 683 -16.21 -34.78 -19.52
N GLY A 684 -14.89 -34.79 -19.30
CA GLY A 684 -13.90 -34.19 -20.19
C GLY A 684 -13.86 -34.76 -21.62
N SER A 685 -14.27 -36.01 -21.82
CA SER A 685 -14.27 -36.65 -23.15
C SER A 685 -15.59 -36.51 -23.91
N VAL A 686 -16.61 -35.87 -23.33
CA VAL A 686 -17.88 -35.60 -24.05
C VAL A 686 -17.62 -34.53 -25.14
N PRO A 687 -17.97 -34.79 -26.41
CA PRO A 687 -17.83 -33.81 -27.49
C PRO A 687 -18.68 -32.55 -27.28
N LEU A 688 -18.23 -31.41 -27.80
CA LEU A 688 -18.86 -30.10 -27.54
C LEU A 688 -20.34 -30.02 -27.94
N GLY A 689 -20.72 -30.61 -29.09
CA GLY A 689 -22.13 -30.66 -29.52
C GLY A 689 -23.01 -31.41 -28.51
N LYS A 690 -22.57 -32.60 -28.11
CA LYS A 690 -23.27 -33.43 -27.11
C LYS A 690 -23.34 -32.77 -25.73
N ARG A 691 -22.31 -32.02 -25.31
CA ARG A 691 -22.39 -31.24 -24.06
C ARG A 691 -23.53 -30.25 -24.07
N GLN A 692 -23.77 -29.58 -25.21
CA GLN A 692 -24.86 -28.62 -25.32
C GLN A 692 -26.21 -29.32 -25.23
N GLU A 693 -26.38 -30.46 -25.90
CA GLU A 693 -27.61 -31.26 -25.82
C GLU A 693 -27.93 -31.68 -24.37
N MET A 694 -26.92 -32.08 -23.59
CA MET A 694 -27.10 -32.44 -22.16
C MET A 694 -27.56 -31.24 -21.32
N VAL A 695 -26.99 -30.05 -21.60
CA VAL A 695 -27.40 -28.80 -20.94
C VAL A 695 -28.83 -28.43 -21.29
N ASP A 696 -29.20 -28.56 -22.58
CA ASP A 696 -30.54 -28.24 -23.06
C ASP A 696 -31.58 -29.18 -22.45
N ARG A 697 -31.27 -30.49 -22.31
CA ARG A 697 -32.12 -31.48 -21.62
C ARG A 697 -32.28 -31.24 -20.13
N LEU A 698 -31.22 -30.82 -19.45
CA LEU A 698 -31.35 -30.39 -18.05
C LEU A 698 -32.26 -29.17 -17.96
N GLN A 699 -32.03 -28.15 -18.79
CA GLN A 699 -32.77 -26.89 -18.75
C GLN A 699 -34.26 -27.07 -19.09
N SER A 700 -34.60 -28.01 -19.99
CA SER A 700 -36.00 -28.37 -20.29
C SER A 700 -36.67 -29.21 -19.19
N GLY A 701 -35.89 -29.78 -18.26
CA GLY A 701 -36.35 -30.72 -17.24
C GLY A 701 -36.48 -32.17 -17.73
N GLU A 702 -36.08 -32.49 -18.96
CA GLU A 702 -36.06 -33.86 -19.48
C GLU A 702 -35.10 -34.76 -18.70
N THR A 703 -33.99 -34.19 -18.21
CA THR A 703 -33.01 -34.89 -17.38
C THR A 703 -32.85 -34.16 -16.05
N PRO A 704 -33.51 -34.60 -14.96
CA PRO A 704 -33.50 -33.88 -13.69
C PRO A 704 -32.18 -34.04 -12.91
N VAL A 705 -31.35 -35.04 -13.23
CA VAL A 705 -30.07 -35.27 -12.56
C VAL A 705 -28.92 -35.18 -13.57
N LEU A 706 -28.01 -34.23 -13.35
CA LEU A 706 -26.79 -34.09 -14.15
C LEU A 706 -25.56 -34.28 -13.26
N VAL A 707 -24.85 -35.39 -13.46
CA VAL A 707 -23.55 -35.64 -12.84
C VAL A 707 -22.48 -34.88 -13.63
N ILE A 708 -21.54 -34.21 -12.96
CA ILE A 708 -20.51 -33.39 -13.59
C ILE A 708 -19.15 -33.70 -12.96
N SER A 709 -18.14 -33.97 -13.78
CA SER A 709 -16.77 -34.02 -13.24
C SER A 709 -16.22 -32.60 -13.06
N VAL A 710 -15.67 -32.27 -11.89
CA VAL A 710 -15.27 -30.88 -11.53
C VAL A 710 -14.37 -30.23 -12.60
N LYS A 711 -13.40 -30.97 -13.15
CA LYS A 711 -12.53 -30.48 -14.26
C LYS A 711 -13.24 -30.30 -15.60
N ALA A 712 -14.34 -31.02 -15.84
CA ALA A 712 -15.19 -30.82 -17.02
C ALA A 712 -16.29 -29.77 -16.78
N GLY A 713 -16.56 -29.43 -15.52
CA GLY A 713 -17.47 -28.38 -15.04
C GLY A 713 -16.82 -26.98 -14.92
N GLY A 714 -15.50 -26.87 -15.07
CA GLY A 714 -14.75 -25.58 -15.15
C GLY A 714 -15.03 -24.78 -16.43
N THR A 715 -16.26 -24.81 -16.91
CA THR A 715 -16.70 -24.36 -18.21
C THR A 715 -17.96 -23.55 -18.03
N GLY A 716 -18.01 -22.34 -18.59
CA GLY A 716 -19.05 -21.28 -18.57
C GLY A 716 -20.53 -21.65 -18.74
N LEU A 717 -20.93 -22.89 -18.54
CA LEU A 717 -22.29 -23.41 -18.67
C LEU A 717 -23.25 -22.68 -17.73
N ASN A 718 -24.45 -22.42 -18.24
CA ASN A 718 -25.57 -21.87 -17.50
C ASN A 718 -26.51 -23.02 -17.13
N LEU A 719 -26.67 -23.33 -15.84
CA LEU A 719 -27.42 -24.49 -15.34
C LEU A 719 -28.52 -24.07 -14.34
N THR A 720 -29.15 -22.92 -14.57
CA THR A 720 -30.15 -22.28 -13.70
C THR A 720 -31.40 -23.11 -13.41
N ARG A 721 -31.72 -24.15 -14.20
CA ARG A 721 -32.82 -25.07 -13.86
C ARG A 721 -32.58 -25.84 -12.56
N ALA A 722 -31.31 -26.10 -12.22
CA ALA A 722 -30.98 -26.80 -11.00
C ALA A 722 -31.13 -25.88 -9.78
N THR A 723 -31.90 -26.34 -8.80
CA THR A 723 -32.09 -25.70 -7.48
C THR A 723 -31.27 -26.40 -6.41
N HIS A 724 -30.74 -27.59 -6.69
CA HIS A 724 -29.88 -28.33 -5.80
C HIS A 724 -28.50 -28.57 -6.43
N VAL A 725 -27.46 -28.44 -5.62
CA VAL A 725 -26.08 -28.77 -5.98
C VAL A 725 -25.53 -29.71 -4.91
N VAL A 726 -25.00 -30.86 -5.31
CA VAL A 726 -24.37 -31.84 -4.43
C VAL A 726 -22.90 -31.92 -4.77
N HIS A 727 -22.03 -31.56 -3.82
CA HIS A 727 -20.61 -31.87 -3.87
C HIS A 727 -20.40 -33.25 -3.22
N PHE A 728 -20.27 -34.28 -4.06
CA PHE A 728 -20.15 -35.66 -3.60
C PHE A 728 -18.82 -35.90 -2.86
N ASP A 729 -17.74 -35.30 -3.37
CA ASP A 729 -16.42 -35.29 -2.74
C ASP A 729 -15.86 -33.87 -2.62
N ARG A 730 -15.22 -33.60 -1.48
CA ARG A 730 -14.74 -32.27 -1.10
C ARG A 730 -13.52 -31.86 -1.93
N TRP A 731 -13.60 -30.71 -2.56
CA TRP A 731 -12.46 -30.02 -3.14
C TRP A 731 -11.94 -29.01 -2.11
N TRP A 732 -10.69 -29.16 -1.68
CA TRP A 732 -10.20 -28.37 -0.54
C TRP A 732 -9.93 -26.91 -0.86
N ASN A 733 -9.91 -26.52 -2.15
CA ASN A 733 -9.90 -25.11 -2.54
C ASN A 733 -11.36 -24.59 -2.67
N PRO A 734 -11.82 -23.70 -1.76
CA PRO A 734 -13.20 -23.20 -1.76
C PRO A 734 -13.61 -22.53 -3.07
N ALA A 735 -12.66 -21.86 -3.74
CA ALA A 735 -12.93 -21.16 -5.00
C ALA A 735 -13.42 -22.09 -6.12
N VAL A 736 -12.94 -23.34 -6.14
CA VAL A 736 -13.36 -24.33 -7.14
C VAL A 736 -14.76 -24.88 -6.83
N GLU A 737 -15.07 -25.11 -5.54
CA GLU A 737 -16.43 -25.52 -5.13
C GLU A 737 -17.45 -24.40 -5.38
N ASP A 738 -17.10 -23.15 -5.05
CA ASP A 738 -17.91 -21.97 -5.34
C ASP A 738 -18.15 -21.83 -6.84
N GLN A 739 -17.12 -21.99 -7.67
CA GLN A 739 -17.25 -21.96 -9.13
C GLN A 739 -18.16 -23.07 -9.67
N ALA A 740 -18.25 -24.22 -8.99
CA ALA A 740 -19.16 -25.29 -9.37
C ALA A 740 -20.60 -24.98 -8.93
N SER A 741 -20.82 -24.52 -7.70
CA SER A 741 -22.13 -24.12 -7.16
C SER A 741 -22.75 -22.94 -7.92
N ASP A 742 -21.92 -21.96 -8.28
CA ASP A 742 -22.30 -20.75 -9.01
C ASP A 742 -22.79 -21.02 -10.45
N ARG A 743 -22.71 -22.27 -10.95
CA ARG A 743 -23.33 -22.68 -12.22
C ARG A 743 -24.85 -22.73 -12.14
N ALA A 744 -25.37 -23.11 -10.97
CA ALA A 744 -26.79 -23.12 -10.64
C ALA A 744 -27.23 -21.79 -10.02
N TRP A 745 -26.41 -21.21 -9.13
CA TRP A 745 -26.68 -19.92 -8.49
C TRP A 745 -26.12 -18.74 -9.31
N ARG A 746 -26.83 -18.40 -10.39
CA ARG A 746 -26.43 -17.36 -11.36
C ARG A 746 -27.63 -16.49 -11.74
N ILE A 747 -27.38 -15.27 -12.24
CA ILE A 747 -28.42 -14.38 -12.75
C ILE A 747 -29.28 -15.13 -13.79
N GLY A 748 -30.60 -15.12 -13.58
CA GLY A 748 -31.56 -15.96 -14.30
C GLY A 748 -32.08 -17.14 -13.46
N GLN A 749 -31.52 -17.37 -12.28
CA GLN A 749 -32.10 -18.20 -11.23
C GLN A 749 -33.19 -17.41 -10.50
N ASP A 750 -34.40 -17.97 -10.44
CA ASP A 750 -35.56 -17.40 -9.77
C ASP A 750 -35.96 -18.15 -8.49
N ARG A 751 -35.31 -19.29 -8.21
CA ARG A 751 -35.57 -20.13 -7.03
C ARG A 751 -34.35 -20.24 -6.10
N PRO A 752 -34.57 -20.37 -4.77
CA PRO A 752 -33.49 -20.64 -3.82
C PRO A 752 -32.62 -21.83 -4.24
N VAL A 753 -31.30 -21.70 -4.05
CA VAL A 753 -30.35 -22.77 -4.38
C VAL A 753 -29.82 -23.40 -3.11
N GLN A 754 -29.97 -24.71 -2.99
CA GLN A 754 -29.43 -25.50 -1.89
C GLN A 754 -28.14 -26.21 -2.33
N VAL A 755 -27.04 -25.94 -1.64
CA VAL A 755 -25.75 -26.58 -1.86
C VAL A 755 -25.51 -27.56 -0.72
N HIS A 756 -25.26 -28.82 -1.06
CA HIS A 756 -25.04 -29.92 -0.13
C HIS A 756 -23.61 -30.42 -0.27
N ARG A 757 -22.83 -30.36 0.81
CA ARG A 757 -21.44 -30.86 0.84
C ARG A 757 -21.40 -32.16 1.62
N MET A 758 -21.12 -33.27 0.95
CA MET A 758 -21.07 -34.59 1.59
C MET A 758 -19.73 -34.77 2.29
N ILE A 759 -19.75 -35.10 3.58
CA ILE A 759 -18.56 -35.23 4.44
C ILE A 759 -18.64 -36.54 5.21
N CYS A 760 -17.60 -37.38 5.12
CA CYS A 760 -17.51 -38.56 5.97
C CYS A 760 -17.00 -38.21 7.38
N GLU A 761 -17.77 -38.52 8.41
CA GLU A 761 -17.45 -38.29 9.82
C GLU A 761 -16.15 -38.98 10.25
N GLY A 762 -15.35 -38.32 11.08
CA GLY A 762 -14.13 -38.90 11.65
C GLY A 762 -13.01 -39.14 10.63
N THR A 763 -13.18 -38.72 9.37
CA THR A 763 -12.19 -38.90 8.31
C THR A 763 -11.37 -37.62 8.06
N VAL A 764 -10.41 -37.72 7.14
CA VAL A 764 -9.68 -36.57 6.60
C VAL A 764 -10.61 -35.49 6.04
N GLU A 765 -11.78 -35.84 5.51
CA GLU A 765 -12.73 -34.85 4.99
C GLU A 765 -13.32 -33.97 6.10
N ASP A 766 -13.70 -34.60 7.22
CA ASP A 766 -14.28 -33.95 8.40
C ASP A 766 -13.23 -33.07 9.10
N ARG A 767 -12.02 -33.59 9.33
CA ARG A 767 -10.92 -32.81 9.92
C ARG A 767 -10.56 -31.58 9.09
N ILE A 768 -10.51 -31.71 7.76
CA ILE A 768 -10.27 -30.56 6.86
C ILE A 768 -11.44 -29.57 6.91
N ALA A 769 -12.69 -30.04 7.01
CA ALA A 769 -13.85 -29.18 7.17
C ALA A 769 -13.81 -28.39 8.50
N GLN A 770 -13.41 -29.04 9.58
CA GLN A 770 -13.20 -28.41 10.87
C GLN A 770 -12.07 -27.37 10.81
N MET A 771 -10.94 -27.67 10.17
CA MET A 771 -9.84 -26.73 9.98
C MET A 771 -10.27 -25.49 9.18
N LEU A 772 -11.01 -25.67 8.08
CA LEU A 772 -11.58 -24.59 7.26
C LEU A 772 -12.54 -23.70 8.08
N THR A 773 -13.26 -24.28 9.03
CA THR A 773 -14.23 -23.56 9.89
C THR A 773 -13.53 -22.86 11.07
N ALA A 774 -12.50 -23.47 11.65
CA ALA A 774 -11.87 -23.04 12.89
C ALA A 774 -10.95 -21.81 12.76
N LYS A 775 -10.43 -21.47 11.57
CA LYS A 775 -9.63 -20.24 11.36
C LYS A 775 -9.68 -19.67 9.93
N ARG A 776 -10.56 -18.70 9.67
CA ARG A 776 -10.56 -17.91 8.40
C ARG A 776 -9.21 -17.24 8.09
N HIS A 777 -8.47 -16.75 9.08
CA HIS A 777 -7.19 -16.03 8.84
C HIS A 777 -5.97 -16.93 8.54
N LEU A 778 -5.98 -18.21 8.96
CA LEU A 778 -4.87 -19.16 8.77
C LEU A 778 -5.19 -20.17 7.65
N ALA A 779 -6.47 -20.48 7.44
CA ALA A 779 -6.92 -21.31 6.34
C ALA A 779 -6.79 -20.57 4.99
N ASP A 780 -7.06 -19.26 4.93
CA ASP A 780 -6.97 -18.50 3.68
C ASP A 780 -5.54 -18.39 3.11
N SER A 781 -4.50 -18.52 3.94
CA SER A 781 -3.09 -18.51 3.48
C SER A 781 -2.51 -19.91 3.21
N VAL A 782 -3.04 -20.96 3.86
CA VAL A 782 -2.52 -22.34 3.73
C VAL A 782 -3.34 -23.17 2.74
N VAL A 783 -4.67 -23.06 2.77
CA VAL A 783 -5.60 -23.94 2.03
C VAL A 783 -5.81 -23.50 0.58
N THR A 784 -5.50 -22.23 0.28
CA THR A 784 -5.47 -21.66 -1.06
C THR A 784 -4.48 -22.36 -1.99
N THR A 785 -3.49 -23.12 -1.50
CA THR A 785 -2.55 -23.89 -2.34
C THR A 785 -3.07 -25.24 -2.87
N GLY A 786 -4.36 -25.56 -2.67
CA GLY A 786 -4.93 -26.86 -3.06
C GLY A 786 -4.52 -27.98 -2.09
N GLU A 787 -4.33 -29.21 -2.57
CA GLU A 787 -3.93 -30.34 -1.69
C GLU A 787 -2.43 -30.37 -1.34
N GLY A 788 -1.64 -29.45 -1.92
CA GLY A 788 -0.18 -29.48 -1.87
C GLY A 788 0.41 -29.25 -0.48
N TRP A 789 -0.23 -28.42 0.36
CA TRP A 789 0.23 -28.13 1.72
C TRP A 789 0.24 -29.37 2.62
N VAL A 790 -0.65 -30.34 2.35
CA VAL A 790 -0.69 -31.60 3.13
C VAL A 790 0.59 -32.41 2.92
N GLY A 791 1.23 -32.28 1.75
CA GLY A 791 2.53 -32.90 1.47
C GLY A 791 3.71 -32.25 2.21
N GLU A 792 3.51 -31.07 2.81
CA GLU A 792 4.52 -30.32 3.58
C GLU A 792 4.37 -30.52 5.10
N LEU A 793 3.28 -31.12 5.57
CA LEU A 793 3.09 -31.46 6.98
C LEU A 793 4.16 -32.45 7.46
N GLY A 794 4.56 -32.35 8.73
CA GLY A 794 5.35 -33.37 9.41
C GLY A 794 4.56 -34.67 9.58
N ASP A 795 5.24 -35.78 9.89
CA ASP A 795 4.61 -37.11 9.94
C ASP A 795 3.54 -37.21 11.04
N ASP A 796 3.78 -36.61 12.20
CA ASP A 796 2.82 -36.58 13.32
C ASP A 796 1.55 -35.79 12.95
N ASP A 797 1.71 -34.60 12.36
CA ASP A 797 0.60 -33.77 11.91
C ASP A 797 -0.20 -34.44 10.80
N LEU A 798 0.50 -35.10 9.86
CA LEU A 798 -0.13 -35.85 8.79
C LEU A 798 -0.92 -37.04 9.36
N ARG A 799 -0.34 -37.81 10.29
CA ARG A 799 -1.02 -38.93 10.95
C ARG A 799 -2.25 -38.44 11.70
N ALA A 800 -2.13 -37.34 12.44
CA ALA A 800 -3.26 -36.71 13.11
C ALA A 800 -4.32 -36.22 12.10
N LEU A 801 -3.94 -35.77 10.91
CA LEU A 801 -4.90 -35.35 9.89
C LEU A 801 -5.64 -36.53 9.23
N VAL A 802 -4.98 -37.67 9.02
CA VAL A 802 -5.58 -38.78 8.25
C VAL A 802 -6.21 -39.87 9.12
N ALA A 803 -5.85 -39.98 10.39
CA ALA A 803 -6.35 -41.03 11.28
C ALA A 803 -7.88 -41.02 11.37
N LEU A 804 -8.48 -42.20 11.40
CA LEU A 804 -9.90 -42.35 11.66
C LEU A 804 -10.19 -41.97 13.12
N GLY A 805 -11.09 -41.02 13.36
CA GLY A 805 -11.54 -40.67 14.70
C GLY A 805 -12.29 -41.84 15.35
N ALA A 806 -12.14 -42.01 16.66
CA ALA A 806 -13.00 -42.92 17.41
C ALA A 806 -14.40 -42.30 17.52
N ASP A 807 -15.44 -43.12 17.40
CA ASP A 807 -16.82 -42.75 17.78
C ASP A 807 -16.85 -42.41 19.27
N ASP A 808 -16.54 -41.16 19.62
CA ASP A 808 -16.99 -40.58 20.88
C ASP A 808 -18.48 -40.31 20.69
N GLY A 809 -19.27 -41.36 20.89
CA GLY A 809 -20.71 -41.33 20.76
C GLY A 809 -21.31 -40.12 21.46
N TRP A 810 -22.06 -39.33 20.71
CA TRP A 810 -22.94 -38.31 21.28
C TRP A 810 -23.99 -39.03 22.14
N SER A 811 -23.76 -39.07 23.45
CA SER A 811 -24.76 -39.36 24.47
C SER A 811 -25.73 -38.21 24.63
#